data_AF-A4RS49-F1
#
_entry.id   AF-A4RS49-F1
#
_cell.length_a   1.000
_cell.length_b   1.000
_cell.length_c   1.000
_cell.angle_alpha   90.00
_cell.angle_beta   90.00
_cell.angle_gamma   90.00
#
_symmetry.space_group_name_H-M   'P 1'
#
loop_
_entity.id
_entity.type
_entity.pdbx_description
1 polymer ?
#
loop_
_entity_poly.entity_id
_entity_poly.type
_entity_poly.pdbx_seq_one_letter_code
_entity_poly.pdbx_strand_id
1 'polypeptide(L)'
;MPSDGDLANDENADAVAPKKRAEAIANDDGDALNPLVPLRALDDETLASARATRESDADARTTVEDDVRAEEFAFAEALMRVKREGAGAGGAAAMFEDACRLRARELRTRAEARRRRAPSVAKREVGEAEALEREAHSWSLIYHLLGDGATVERESAEKETEVLRATPREEGGTRGDFLPPPLRSRLRCASRDEERDPVTFRLNRIIAWLEANSASALRRAELDGTAYDGRFLRDECDWRATADAIDASAKCDPDGNPLSTSLDPDGPMRTKSALHPSNADAEVRLCKRLWKLIRAGSVQEARDLCSKVGQHWRAASLGGASGWGPAPVGSTADEELERDIRKLLALRDEDALAAQNEVDLNDDATAAECDGIGTARRALWKWTCMVAARHIDKAGKLSQTPAAKYEASVYGALCGDLQTMLAVCEGDWESTAWAYTRALFDLRVDAVVNTGKVLDDVSNFEPGEVVRDPTELETTDDAVDRLGEPRWPTRDVINATPKTVEEILLVKMPERFPDADAHRTVQTHLILGKMKELLLDHMMRWIFPEDELDSNVERVSSEPLDIGLTRFTAHALLFLESLLPEGGGLSPGGELYFHLNKVLNLYVVHLIANKRYALVPAYVVHLRHPLLIETYANFLDLLAPAVLSRKTLCYAEAALWMEIEGPGGWREIVTRALSDSTSLVNVHRGPEYRRLMLQWACVTSETYPEAVKHACLLLRQLMCQRTSIEVFANDAPVDGELRARVILLEELPEVAQEEARANGAAAAAAELADWARYLAATEAISQWKQVWSVNESRRLDVAAQNTRPYAPNSAGEVTEDELAKARDAIDAVVALLRSENWLDDEALYDDMEQTGDATLRVVAIPVAKAFDDPLTSANMSIEQIARDLETLLGSKFAQGVVEVSATVGVTPGECPARVEGEYGQVVVQISTECNDEDRASLYQDVSLAMADCVKGDLPGQEVTLDVQSVGGSSETLVHALCRAICVPSLVIQAAQVEAATRTGTTQIIEMTADPKFGVHKYFAPTELRWLLELGREIGLTILDK
;
A
#
# COMPACT_ATOMS: atom_id res chain seq x y z
N MET A 1 11.68 -19.13 56.58
CA MET A 1 11.15 -19.73 57.82
C MET A 1 9.89 -20.51 57.43
N PRO A 2 9.98 -21.84 57.31
CA PRO A 2 8.85 -22.69 56.93
C PRO A 2 8.15 -23.28 58.17
N SER A 3 6.84 -23.44 58.11
CA SER A 3 5.98 -24.24 59.01
C SER A 3 4.54 -24.01 58.55
N ASP A 4 3.59 -24.92 58.54
CA ASP A 4 3.46 -26.36 58.79
C ASP A 4 1.97 -26.66 58.49
N GLY A 5 1.62 -27.92 58.23
CA GLY A 5 0.36 -28.47 58.76
C GLY A 5 -0.82 -28.69 57.81
N ASP A 6 -0.81 -29.82 57.10
CA ASP A 6 -1.68 -31.00 57.36
C ASP A 6 -3.11 -30.78 57.92
N LEU A 7 -4.14 -31.16 57.13
CA LEU A 7 -5.07 -32.29 57.36
C LEU A 7 -6.46 -32.13 56.69
N ALA A 8 -6.91 -33.24 56.14
CA ALA A 8 -8.16 -33.47 55.42
C ALA A 8 -9.42 -33.53 56.31
N ASN A 9 -10.59 -33.27 55.73
CA ASN A 9 -11.78 -34.13 55.83
C ASN A 9 -12.90 -33.72 54.86
N ASP A 10 -13.51 -34.75 54.26
CA ASP A 10 -14.69 -34.78 53.39
C ASP A 10 -15.97 -34.23 54.04
N GLU A 11 -16.85 -33.61 53.24
CA GLU A 11 -18.17 -34.17 52.84
C GLU A 11 -19.10 -33.09 52.23
N ASN A 12 -19.42 -33.30 50.95
CA ASN A 12 -20.66 -33.06 50.20
C ASN A 12 -21.49 -31.74 50.30
N ALA A 13 -21.81 -31.30 49.07
CA ALA A 13 -23.05 -30.69 48.58
C ALA A 13 -23.07 -29.17 48.32
N ASP A 14 -23.67 -28.88 47.17
CA ASP A 14 -24.23 -27.60 46.70
C ASP A 14 -23.32 -26.60 45.96
N ALA A 15 -23.28 -26.84 44.64
CA ALA A 15 -23.61 -25.88 43.59
C ALA A 15 -22.94 -24.49 43.66
N VAL A 16 -21.72 -24.40 43.10
CA VAL A 16 -21.18 -23.13 42.60
C VAL A 16 -20.71 -23.31 41.16
N ALA A 17 -21.34 -22.53 40.29
CA ALA A 17 -21.10 -22.38 38.88
C ALA A 17 -19.66 -21.96 38.55
N PRO A 18 -19.00 -22.54 37.54
CA PRO A 18 -17.97 -21.85 36.81
C PRO A 18 -18.60 -20.98 35.72
N LYS A 19 -18.13 -19.74 35.69
CA LYS A 19 -18.39 -18.69 34.71
C LYS A 19 -18.48 -19.25 33.29
N LYS A 20 -19.71 -19.24 32.76
CA LYS A 20 -19.98 -19.23 31.32
C LYS A 20 -19.26 -18.03 30.69
N ARG A 21 -18.21 -18.31 29.92
CA ARG A 21 -17.87 -17.48 28.77
C ARG A 21 -19.00 -17.71 27.78
N ALA A 22 -19.71 -16.65 27.42
CA ALA A 22 -20.85 -16.70 26.52
C ALA A 22 -20.36 -17.05 25.10
N GLU A 23 -20.39 -18.33 24.77
CA GLU A 23 -20.81 -18.79 23.45
C GLU A 23 -22.34 -18.89 23.41
N ALA A 24 -22.88 -18.83 22.19
CA ALA A 24 -24.29 -18.77 21.76
C ALA A 24 -24.81 -17.35 21.49
N ILE A 25 -25.50 -17.01 20.40
CA ILE A 25 -26.22 -17.68 19.29
C ILE A 25 -26.78 -16.47 18.47
N ALA A 26 -27.09 -16.43 17.17
CA ALA A 26 -26.94 -17.29 16.01
C ALA A 26 -27.60 -16.56 14.79
N ASN A 27 -27.40 -17.16 13.60
CA ASN A 27 -28.30 -17.22 12.42
C ASN A 27 -28.36 -16.05 11.41
N ASP A 28 -27.80 -16.32 10.23
CA ASP A 28 -28.48 -16.58 8.92
C ASP A 28 -27.46 -16.28 7.81
N ASP A 29 -27.13 -17.08 6.80
CA ASP A 29 -27.52 -18.44 6.40
C ASP A 29 -26.37 -18.97 5.53
N GLY A 30 -26.00 -20.23 5.74
CA GLY A 30 -25.22 -21.01 4.80
C GLY A 30 -26.18 -21.92 4.03
N ASP A 31 -26.31 -21.72 2.73
CA ASP A 31 -26.94 -22.73 1.87
C ASP A 31 -25.87 -23.69 1.36
N ALA A 32 -25.71 -24.78 2.11
CA ALA A 32 -25.14 -26.01 1.61
C ALA A 32 -26.16 -26.66 0.67
N LEU A 33 -25.72 -26.89 -0.57
CA LEU A 33 -26.37 -27.75 -1.55
C LEU A 33 -26.69 -29.12 -0.94
N ASN A 34 -27.97 -29.46 -0.87
CA ASN A 34 -28.42 -30.86 -0.79
C ASN A 34 -29.19 -31.20 -2.10
N PRO A 35 -29.13 -32.44 -2.56
CA PRO A 35 -29.38 -32.81 -3.95
C PRO A 35 -30.87 -33.05 -4.25
N LEU A 36 -31.21 -32.96 -5.55
CA LEU A 36 -32.40 -33.50 -6.22
C LEU A 36 -33.77 -32.90 -5.84
N VAL A 37 -34.22 -31.89 -6.62
CA VAL A 37 -35.64 -31.67 -6.94
C VAL A 37 -35.75 -31.27 -8.42
N PRO A 38 -36.72 -31.76 -9.21
CA PRO A 38 -36.74 -31.61 -10.66
C PRO A 38 -37.12 -30.19 -11.10
N LEU A 39 -36.38 -29.67 -12.08
CA LEU A 39 -36.64 -28.42 -12.81
C LEU A 39 -38.05 -28.37 -13.38
N ARG A 40 -38.84 -27.37 -12.98
CA ARG A 40 -39.91 -26.79 -13.80
C ARG A 40 -39.44 -25.41 -14.28
N ALA A 41 -39.54 -25.22 -15.59
CA ALA A 41 -39.15 -23.99 -16.30
C ALA A 41 -39.78 -22.73 -15.68
N LEU A 42 -38.94 -21.74 -15.37
CA LEU A 42 -39.32 -20.38 -15.01
C LEU A 42 -38.53 -19.41 -15.89
N ASP A 43 -39.22 -18.39 -16.40
CA ASP A 43 -38.84 -17.56 -17.54
C ASP A 43 -37.66 -16.60 -17.30
N ASP A 44 -36.84 -16.42 -18.35
CA ASP A 44 -35.56 -15.69 -18.39
C ASP A 44 -35.60 -14.21 -17.93
N GLU A 45 -36.75 -13.54 -17.97
CA GLU A 45 -36.85 -12.11 -17.57
C GLU A 45 -36.71 -11.89 -16.05
N THR A 46 -37.01 -12.90 -15.23
CA THR A 46 -36.95 -12.77 -13.76
C THR A 46 -35.52 -12.96 -13.20
N LEU A 47 -34.67 -13.72 -13.90
CA LEU A 47 -33.26 -13.94 -13.55
C LEU A 47 -32.39 -12.71 -13.86
N ALA A 48 -32.69 -11.99 -14.95
CA ALA A 48 -31.97 -10.76 -15.30
C ALA A 48 -32.24 -9.61 -14.32
N SER A 49 -33.49 -9.45 -13.86
CA SER A 49 -33.86 -8.44 -12.85
C SER A 49 -33.22 -8.71 -11.49
N ALA A 50 -33.09 -9.98 -11.08
CA ALA A 50 -32.50 -10.36 -9.80
C ALA A 50 -30.97 -10.21 -9.77
N ARG A 51 -30.30 -10.40 -10.93
CA ARG A 51 -28.86 -10.11 -11.11
C ARG A 51 -28.55 -8.61 -11.04
N ALA A 52 -29.35 -7.78 -11.72
CA ALA A 52 -29.17 -6.32 -11.72
C ALA A 52 -29.36 -5.69 -10.32
N THR A 53 -30.31 -6.18 -9.52
CA THR A 53 -30.51 -5.69 -8.14
C THR A 53 -29.43 -6.18 -7.16
N ARG A 54 -28.82 -7.35 -7.40
CA ARG A 54 -27.70 -7.84 -6.58
C ARG A 54 -26.37 -7.14 -6.90
N GLU A 55 -26.18 -6.74 -8.16
CA GLU A 55 -25.04 -5.89 -8.56
C GLU A 55 -25.18 -4.47 -8.01
N SER A 56 -26.39 -3.88 -8.02
CA SER A 56 -26.60 -2.55 -7.42
C SER A 56 -26.47 -2.52 -5.89
N ASP A 57 -26.87 -3.59 -5.19
CA ASP A 57 -26.71 -3.70 -3.74
C ASP A 57 -25.26 -4.06 -3.31
N ALA A 58 -24.46 -4.65 -4.21
CA ALA A 58 -23.03 -4.85 -4.02
C ALA A 58 -22.25 -3.53 -4.22
N ASP A 59 -22.58 -2.75 -5.25
CA ASP A 59 -22.00 -1.41 -5.49
C ASP A 59 -22.42 -0.37 -4.44
N ALA A 60 -23.60 -0.52 -3.82
CA ALA A 60 -24.05 0.32 -2.72
C ALA A 60 -23.38 -0.02 -1.38
N ARG A 61 -22.78 -1.22 -1.23
CA ARG A 61 -22.02 -1.63 -0.03
C ARG A 61 -20.54 -1.29 -0.13
N THR A 62 -19.94 -1.36 -1.31
CA THR A 62 -18.56 -0.91 -1.56
C THR A 62 -18.40 0.59 -1.29
N THR A 63 -19.37 1.40 -1.71
CA THR A 63 -19.35 2.87 -1.50
C THR A 63 -19.44 3.33 -0.05
N VAL A 64 -19.88 2.47 0.90
CA VAL A 64 -19.92 2.80 2.34
C VAL A 64 -18.62 2.38 3.06
N GLU A 65 -17.91 1.37 2.56
CA GLU A 65 -16.60 0.94 3.08
C GLU A 65 -15.44 1.84 2.57
N ASP A 66 -15.58 2.42 1.37
CA ASP A 66 -14.58 3.34 0.77
C ASP A 66 -14.38 4.65 1.56
N ASP A 67 -15.32 5.02 2.44
CA ASP A 67 -15.27 6.26 3.23
C ASP A 67 -14.41 6.17 4.51
N VAL A 68 -13.85 5.00 4.87
CA VAL A 68 -13.15 4.85 6.18
C VAL A 68 -11.73 5.43 6.16
N ARG A 69 -11.04 5.47 5.01
CA ARG A 69 -9.69 6.09 4.87
C ARG A 69 -9.45 6.58 3.43
N ALA A 70 -10.18 7.61 3.00
CA ALA A 70 -10.05 8.19 1.66
C ALA A 70 -8.63 8.75 1.40
N GLU A 71 -7.91 9.13 2.46
CA GLU A 71 -6.54 9.63 2.39
C GLU A 71 -5.56 8.61 1.79
N GLU A 72 -5.78 7.30 1.94
CA GLU A 72 -4.88 6.28 1.35
C GLU A 72 -4.95 6.25 -0.18
N PHE A 73 -6.13 6.49 -0.76
CA PHE A 73 -6.29 6.60 -2.20
C PHE A 73 -5.66 7.89 -2.74
N ALA A 74 -5.82 9.00 -2.02
CA ALA A 74 -5.17 10.26 -2.38
C ALA A 74 -3.64 10.14 -2.34
N PHE A 75 -3.09 9.38 -1.38
CA PHE A 75 -1.66 9.12 -1.30
C PHE A 75 -1.16 8.23 -2.45
N ALA A 76 -1.92 7.19 -2.84
CA ALA A 76 -1.61 6.39 -4.01
C ALA A 76 -1.73 7.18 -5.33
N GLU A 77 -2.68 8.12 -5.41
CA GLU A 77 -2.79 9.04 -6.55
C GLU A 77 -1.54 9.93 -6.66
N ALA A 78 -1.01 10.42 -5.54
CA ALA A 78 0.25 11.18 -5.55
C ALA A 78 1.43 10.34 -6.07
N LEU A 79 1.54 9.07 -5.67
CA LEU A 79 2.53 8.13 -6.22
C LEU A 79 2.35 7.95 -7.75
N MET A 80 1.10 7.86 -8.22
CA MET A 80 0.81 7.75 -9.65
C MET A 80 1.26 8.99 -10.43
N ARG A 81 1.00 10.19 -9.92
CA ARG A 81 1.41 11.43 -10.59
C ARG A 81 2.94 11.56 -10.65
N VAL A 82 3.63 11.21 -9.57
CA VAL A 82 5.10 11.18 -9.54
C VAL A 82 5.64 10.21 -10.60
N LYS A 83 5.06 9.02 -10.70
CA LYS A 83 5.49 8.01 -11.67
C LYS A 83 5.19 8.38 -13.13
N ARG A 84 4.00 8.90 -13.42
CA ARG A 84 3.49 9.06 -14.81
C ARG A 84 3.61 10.47 -15.35
N GLU A 85 3.33 11.46 -14.54
CA GLU A 85 3.34 12.87 -14.94
C GLU A 85 4.74 13.48 -14.81
N GLY A 86 5.69 12.72 -14.27
CA GLY A 86 7.05 13.20 -14.00
C GLY A 86 7.07 14.29 -12.94
N ALA A 87 6.03 14.37 -12.11
CA ALA A 87 6.04 15.25 -10.95
C ALA A 87 7.25 14.88 -10.08
N GLY A 88 8.08 15.88 -9.75
CA GLY A 88 9.24 15.65 -8.90
C GLY A 88 8.82 15.06 -7.56
N ALA A 89 9.63 14.15 -7.01
CA ALA A 89 9.39 13.61 -5.67
C ALA A 89 9.30 14.72 -4.59
N GLY A 90 9.88 15.91 -4.85
CA GLY A 90 9.78 17.07 -4.00
C GLY A 90 8.39 17.71 -3.93
N GLY A 91 7.57 17.56 -4.98
CA GLY A 91 6.18 18.05 -5.02
C GLY A 91 5.18 17.10 -4.36
N ALA A 92 5.52 15.82 -4.22
CA ALA A 92 4.66 14.82 -3.58
C ALA A 92 4.33 15.17 -2.12
N ALA A 93 5.28 15.76 -1.40
CA ALA A 93 5.07 16.19 -0.02
C ALA A 93 3.92 17.20 0.13
N ALA A 94 3.76 18.13 -0.83
CA ALA A 94 2.64 19.08 -0.83
C ALA A 94 1.31 18.37 -1.11
N MET A 95 1.30 17.37 -1.99
CA MET A 95 0.10 16.56 -2.26
C MET A 95 -0.34 15.75 -1.03
N PHE A 96 0.61 15.19 -0.27
CA PHE A 96 0.33 14.49 0.98
C PHE A 96 -0.18 15.44 2.07
N GLU A 97 0.40 16.64 2.18
CA GLU A 97 -0.10 17.69 3.05
C GLU A 97 -1.57 18.03 2.75
N ASP A 98 -1.90 18.26 1.48
CA ASP A 98 -3.25 18.59 1.03
C ASP A 98 -4.25 17.45 1.29
N ALA A 99 -3.86 16.20 1.01
CA ALA A 99 -4.68 15.03 1.27
C ALA A 99 -5.02 14.88 2.77
N CYS A 100 -4.01 15.03 3.65
CA CYS A 100 -4.21 14.98 5.10
C CYS A 100 -5.11 16.13 5.59
N ARG A 101 -4.91 17.35 5.09
CA ARG A 101 -5.72 18.53 5.46
C ARG A 101 -7.16 18.41 5.00
N LEU A 102 -7.39 17.93 3.78
CA LEU A 102 -8.72 17.71 3.24
C LEU A 102 -9.48 16.70 4.10
N ARG A 103 -8.84 15.56 4.41
CA ARG A 103 -9.46 14.53 5.24
C ARG A 103 -9.73 15.01 6.67
N ALA A 104 -8.80 15.75 7.28
CA ALA A 104 -9.03 16.35 8.60
C ALA A 104 -10.25 17.28 8.61
N ARG A 105 -10.46 18.06 7.55
CA ARG A 105 -11.63 18.93 7.39
C ARG A 105 -12.92 18.12 7.30
N GLU A 106 -12.94 17.08 6.45
CA GLU A 106 -14.09 16.19 6.32
C GLU A 106 -14.48 15.57 7.67
N LEU A 107 -13.50 15.03 8.40
CA LEU A 107 -13.72 14.44 9.72
C LEU A 107 -14.28 15.45 10.72
N ARG A 108 -13.82 16.72 10.70
CA ARG A 108 -14.38 17.77 11.55
C ARG A 108 -15.82 18.13 11.20
N THR A 109 -16.13 18.27 9.92
CA THR A 109 -17.52 18.55 9.48
C THR A 109 -18.47 17.43 9.87
N ARG A 110 -18.04 16.17 9.73
CA ARG A 110 -18.73 14.97 10.19
C ARG A 110 -18.93 14.95 11.70
N ALA A 111 -17.86 15.24 12.44
CA ALA A 111 -17.90 15.30 13.89
C ALA A 111 -18.88 16.36 14.39
N GLU A 112 -18.92 17.54 13.75
CA GLU A 112 -19.85 18.61 14.10
C GLU A 112 -21.31 18.20 13.85
N ALA A 113 -21.59 17.58 12.70
CA ALA A 113 -22.92 17.05 12.38
C ALA A 113 -23.37 15.97 13.39
N ARG A 114 -22.43 15.16 13.89
CA ARG A 114 -22.69 14.08 14.87
C ARG A 114 -22.57 14.52 16.33
N ARG A 115 -22.09 15.73 16.62
CA ARG A 115 -21.76 16.21 17.98
C ARG A 115 -22.87 15.99 19.00
N ARG A 116 -24.14 16.21 18.60
CA ARG A 116 -25.31 16.02 19.47
C ARG A 116 -25.85 14.59 19.47
N ARG A 117 -25.68 13.84 18.37
CA ARG A 117 -26.28 12.51 18.18
C ARG A 117 -25.38 11.37 18.66
N ALA A 118 -24.07 11.50 18.47
CA ALA A 118 -23.06 10.49 18.81
C ALA A 118 -21.76 11.17 19.27
N PRO A 119 -21.72 11.71 20.51
CA PRO A 119 -20.61 12.52 21.00
C PRO A 119 -19.28 11.75 21.13
N SER A 120 -19.32 10.44 21.42
CA SER A 120 -18.12 9.60 21.49
C SER A 120 -17.46 9.42 20.11
N VAL A 121 -18.26 9.15 19.08
CA VAL A 121 -17.79 9.02 17.70
C VAL A 121 -17.26 10.37 17.19
N ALA A 122 -17.98 11.46 17.45
CA ALA A 122 -17.52 12.80 17.11
C ALA A 122 -16.19 13.15 17.78
N LYS A 123 -15.99 12.77 19.05
CA LYS A 123 -14.71 12.97 19.74
C LYS A 123 -13.57 12.17 19.09
N ARG A 124 -13.83 10.94 18.65
CA ARG A 124 -12.86 10.12 17.91
C ARG A 124 -12.49 10.75 16.57
N GLU A 125 -13.49 11.18 15.79
CA GLU A 125 -13.29 11.85 14.49
C GLU A 125 -12.47 13.16 14.65
N VAL A 126 -12.69 13.92 15.72
CA VAL A 126 -11.87 15.11 16.03
C VAL A 126 -10.43 14.74 16.36
N GLY A 127 -10.21 13.73 17.21
CA GLY A 127 -8.85 13.29 17.55
C GLY A 127 -8.07 12.76 16.33
N GLU A 128 -8.77 12.10 15.41
CA GLU A 128 -8.20 11.63 14.14
C GLU A 128 -7.88 12.80 13.19
N ALA A 129 -8.75 13.81 13.12
CA ALA A 129 -8.47 15.04 12.37
C ALA A 129 -7.24 15.79 12.94
N GLU A 130 -7.08 15.84 14.26
CA GLU A 130 -5.89 16.44 14.91
C GLU A 130 -4.61 15.64 14.65
N ALA A 131 -4.69 14.31 14.52
CA ALA A 131 -3.55 13.49 14.11
C ALA A 131 -3.15 13.78 12.65
N LEU A 132 -4.12 13.83 11.73
CA LEU A 132 -3.87 14.14 10.31
C LEU A 132 -3.34 15.55 10.10
N GLU A 133 -3.75 16.55 10.90
CA GLU A 133 -3.17 17.89 10.81
C GLU A 133 -1.70 17.93 11.24
N ARG A 134 -1.34 17.18 12.28
CA ARG A 134 0.06 17.06 12.70
C ARG A 134 0.90 16.33 11.65
N GLU A 135 0.33 15.32 11.03
CA GLU A 135 0.95 14.66 9.88
C GLU A 135 1.15 15.63 8.71
N ALA A 136 0.13 16.43 8.37
CA ALA A 136 0.23 17.45 7.34
C ALA A 136 1.34 18.47 7.64
N HIS A 137 1.55 18.85 8.91
CA HIS A 137 2.67 19.71 9.29
C HIS A 137 4.02 19.04 9.03
N SER A 138 4.14 17.73 9.24
CA SER A 138 5.36 16.97 8.92
C SER A 138 5.60 16.87 7.41
N TRP A 139 4.56 16.68 6.60
CA TRP A 139 4.67 16.72 5.14
C TRP A 139 5.08 18.10 4.64
N SER A 140 4.47 19.15 5.20
CA SER A 140 4.86 20.53 4.91
C SER A 140 6.33 20.80 5.26
N LEU A 141 6.82 20.22 6.36
CA LEU A 141 8.24 20.34 6.73
C LEU A 141 9.14 19.67 5.69
N ILE A 142 8.80 18.46 5.24
CA ILE A 142 9.54 17.74 4.19
C ILE A 142 9.59 18.59 2.91
N TYR A 143 8.47 19.20 2.52
CA TYR A 143 8.42 20.11 1.37
C TYR A 143 9.41 21.27 1.49
N HIS A 144 9.42 21.99 2.64
CA HIS A 144 10.29 23.15 2.83
C HIS A 144 11.76 22.79 3.05
N LEU A 145 12.06 21.66 3.71
CA LEU A 145 13.45 21.27 4.02
C LEU A 145 14.13 20.45 2.91
N LEU A 146 13.39 19.59 2.22
CA LEU A 146 13.95 18.57 1.34
C LEU A 146 13.30 18.53 -0.05
N GLY A 147 12.03 18.91 -0.16
CA GLY A 147 11.26 18.88 -1.41
C GLY A 147 11.38 20.13 -2.26
N ASP A 148 10.35 20.41 -3.05
CA ASP A 148 10.36 21.52 -4.01
C ASP A 148 10.41 22.90 -3.33
N GLY A 149 9.94 23.02 -2.08
CA GLY A 149 10.13 24.25 -1.30
C GLY A 149 11.60 24.58 -1.08
N ALA A 150 12.46 23.58 -0.89
CA ALA A 150 13.90 23.78 -0.77
C ALA A 150 14.56 24.17 -2.10
N THR A 151 14.08 23.65 -3.23
CA THR A 151 14.60 24.03 -4.56
C THR A 151 14.18 25.45 -4.92
N VAL A 152 12.90 25.80 -4.71
CA VAL A 152 12.38 27.16 -4.90
C VAL A 152 13.17 28.16 -4.07
N GLU A 153 13.45 27.85 -2.80
CA GLU A 153 14.19 28.77 -1.94
C GLU A 153 15.64 28.99 -2.43
N ARG A 154 16.30 27.96 -2.99
CA ARG A 154 17.62 28.10 -3.63
C ARG A 154 17.56 28.95 -4.88
N GLU A 155 16.59 28.72 -5.75
CA GLU A 155 16.39 29.54 -6.95
C GLU A 155 16.11 31.00 -6.59
N SER A 156 15.31 31.25 -5.55
CA SER A 156 15.06 32.60 -5.02
C SER A 156 16.32 33.25 -4.47
N ALA A 157 17.18 32.49 -3.78
CA ALA A 157 18.49 32.96 -3.31
C ALA A 157 19.44 33.34 -4.46
N GLU A 158 19.46 32.54 -5.53
CA GLU A 158 20.24 32.82 -6.74
C GLU A 158 19.74 34.09 -7.44
N LYS A 159 18.42 34.23 -7.61
CA LYS A 159 17.79 35.44 -8.18
C LYS A 159 18.14 36.69 -7.38
N GLU A 160 18.08 36.62 -6.05
CA GLU A 160 18.47 37.75 -5.17
C GLU A 160 19.93 38.16 -5.43
N THR A 161 20.83 37.17 -5.54
CA THR A 161 22.25 37.40 -5.79
C THR A 161 22.50 38.00 -7.17
N GLU A 162 21.76 37.56 -8.19
CA GLU A 162 21.81 38.11 -9.54
C GLU A 162 21.35 39.58 -9.57
N VAL A 163 20.20 39.88 -8.95
CA VAL A 163 19.68 41.25 -8.84
C VAL A 163 20.69 42.15 -8.12
N LEU A 164 21.28 41.70 -7.03
CA LEU A 164 22.32 42.43 -6.30
C LEU A 164 23.58 42.71 -7.14
N ARG A 165 23.93 41.82 -8.07
CA ARG A 165 25.04 42.04 -9.02
C ARG A 165 24.64 43.01 -10.14
N ALA A 166 23.38 43.00 -10.55
CA ALA A 166 22.84 43.80 -11.65
C ALA A 166 22.49 45.25 -11.27
N THR A 167 22.30 45.57 -9.98
CA THR A 167 22.07 46.95 -9.54
C THR A 167 23.24 47.88 -9.94
N PRO A 168 23.00 48.98 -10.69
CA PRO A 168 24.05 49.86 -11.20
C PRO A 168 24.93 50.40 -10.08
N ARG A 169 26.25 50.21 -10.22
CA ARG A 169 27.27 50.85 -9.38
C ARG A 169 27.78 52.04 -10.19
N GLU A 170 27.54 53.28 -9.76
CA GLU A 170 27.91 54.47 -10.53
C GLU A 170 29.38 54.40 -11.03
N GLU A 171 29.58 54.50 -12.34
CA GLU A 171 30.90 54.72 -12.94
C GLU A 171 31.28 56.20 -12.80
N GLY A 172 31.95 56.56 -11.70
CA GLY A 172 32.25 57.98 -11.50
C GLY A 172 33.07 58.39 -10.28
N GLY A 173 34.07 57.62 -9.86
CA GLY A 173 34.96 58.09 -8.80
C GLY A 173 36.21 57.23 -8.66
N THR A 174 37.38 57.82 -8.95
CA THR A 174 38.70 57.22 -8.69
C THR A 174 38.98 57.19 -7.18
N ARG A 175 38.24 56.36 -6.44
CA ARG A 175 38.51 55.76 -5.13
C ARG A 175 37.21 55.14 -4.62
N GLY A 176 37.08 53.83 -4.77
CA GLY A 176 36.54 52.87 -3.79
C GLY A 176 35.27 53.11 -2.95
N ASP A 177 34.50 54.19 -3.10
CA ASP A 177 33.30 54.43 -2.30
C ASP A 177 32.05 54.00 -3.09
N PHE A 178 31.81 52.68 -3.09
CA PHE A 178 30.56 52.09 -3.56
C PHE A 178 29.47 52.32 -2.52
N LEU A 179 28.29 52.82 -2.91
CA LEU A 179 27.12 52.77 -2.02
C LEU A 179 26.79 51.30 -1.73
N PRO A 180 26.73 50.88 -0.45
CA PRO A 180 26.35 49.52 -0.12
C PRO A 180 24.90 49.26 -0.57
N PRO A 181 24.56 48.03 -0.98
CA PRO A 181 23.18 47.69 -1.32
C PRO A 181 22.20 48.03 -0.19
N PRO A 182 20.92 48.30 -0.51
CA PRO A 182 19.87 48.55 0.46
C PRO A 182 19.88 47.54 1.60
N LEU A 183 19.58 48.00 2.82
CA LEU A 183 19.64 47.17 4.03
C LEU A 183 18.72 45.95 3.92
N ARG A 184 17.52 46.12 3.34
CA ARG A 184 16.56 45.03 3.08
C ARG A 184 17.13 43.94 2.16
N SER A 185 17.81 44.30 1.08
CA SER A 185 18.46 43.34 0.19
C SER A 185 19.60 42.62 0.91
N ARG A 186 20.40 43.34 1.71
CA ARG A 186 21.45 42.73 2.52
C ARG A 186 20.91 41.71 3.53
N LEU A 187 19.75 41.99 4.13
CA LEU A 187 19.08 41.07 5.05
C LEU A 187 18.64 39.80 4.34
N ARG A 188 17.97 39.93 3.18
CA ARG A 188 17.56 38.79 2.35
C ARG A 188 18.75 37.95 1.90
N CYS A 189 19.82 38.58 1.43
CA CYS A 189 21.06 37.87 1.07
C CYS A 189 21.68 37.15 2.28
N ALA A 190 21.75 37.80 3.44
CA ALA A 190 22.31 37.18 4.65
C ALA A 190 21.46 36.00 5.16
N SER A 191 20.13 36.04 4.98
CA SER A 191 19.25 34.92 5.32
C SER A 191 19.30 33.76 4.31
N ARG A 192 19.76 34.03 3.08
CA ARG A 192 19.70 33.11 1.93
C ARG A 192 21.08 32.62 1.43
N ASP A 193 22.13 32.78 2.23
CA ASP A 193 23.51 32.41 1.85
C ASP A 193 23.83 30.94 2.23
N GLU A 194 23.49 29.98 1.36
CA GLU A 194 23.78 28.54 1.59
C GLU A 194 25.28 28.21 1.60
N GLU A 195 26.07 28.90 0.77
CA GLU A 195 27.51 28.61 0.61
C GLU A 195 28.32 29.01 1.84
N ARG A 196 28.02 30.16 2.44
CA ARG A 196 28.77 30.67 3.60
C ARG A 196 28.13 30.34 4.93
N ASP A 197 26.80 30.26 5.01
CA ASP A 197 26.07 30.00 6.24
C ASP A 197 24.91 28.99 6.04
N PRO A 198 25.23 27.70 5.85
CA PRO A 198 24.22 26.65 5.63
C PRO A 198 23.30 26.45 6.84
N VAL A 199 23.72 26.86 8.04
CA VAL A 199 22.92 26.77 9.26
C VAL A 199 21.81 27.83 9.25
N THR A 200 22.15 29.08 8.95
CA THR A 200 21.15 30.16 8.80
C THR A 200 20.23 29.88 7.63
N PHE A 201 20.74 29.34 6.52
CA PHE A 201 19.90 28.95 5.39
C PHE A 201 18.93 27.80 5.71
N ARG A 202 19.34 26.84 6.56
CA ARG A 202 18.42 25.82 7.09
C ARG A 202 17.37 26.45 8.02
N LEU A 203 17.77 27.33 8.93
CA LEU A 203 16.86 28.04 9.84
C LEU A 203 15.81 28.86 9.08
N ASN A 204 16.21 29.55 8.00
CA ASN A 204 15.30 30.26 7.09
C ASN A 204 14.16 29.34 6.63
N ARG A 205 14.48 28.14 6.13
CA ARG A 205 13.48 27.16 5.66
C ARG A 205 12.59 26.61 6.79
N ILE A 206 13.15 26.41 7.99
CA ILE A 206 12.37 25.97 9.17
C ILE A 206 11.35 27.05 9.57
N ILE A 207 11.78 28.32 9.59
CA ILE A 207 10.89 29.43 9.95
C ILE A 207 9.85 29.65 8.86
N ALA A 208 10.24 29.60 7.58
CA ALA A 208 9.32 29.66 6.45
C ALA A 208 8.22 28.59 6.55
N TRP A 209 8.58 27.36 6.92
CA TRP A 209 7.60 26.29 7.19
C TRP A 209 6.63 26.63 8.34
N LEU A 210 7.14 27.13 9.47
CA LEU A 210 6.31 27.50 10.62
C LEU A 210 5.37 28.67 10.30
N GLU A 211 5.86 29.66 9.56
CA GLU A 211 5.08 30.81 9.10
C GLU A 211 4.03 30.39 8.06
N ALA A 212 4.38 29.52 7.11
CA ALA A 212 3.46 28.99 6.11
C ALA A 212 2.32 28.15 6.73
N ASN A 213 2.62 27.34 7.76
CA ASN A 213 1.58 26.62 8.51
C ASN A 213 0.62 27.58 9.20
N SER A 214 1.15 28.65 9.81
CA SER A 214 0.34 29.68 10.47
C SER A 214 -0.49 30.48 9.48
N ALA A 215 0.07 30.89 8.34
CA ALA A 215 -0.65 31.57 7.27
C ALA A 215 -1.77 30.68 6.71
N SER A 216 -1.47 29.40 6.48
CA SER A 216 -2.46 28.41 6.02
C SER A 216 -3.58 28.19 7.04
N ALA A 217 -3.27 28.16 8.34
CA ALA A 217 -4.28 28.06 9.39
C ALA A 217 -5.21 29.28 9.42
N LEU A 218 -4.67 30.49 9.22
CA LEU A 218 -5.47 31.72 9.16
C LEU A 218 -6.40 31.74 7.95
N ARG A 219 -5.89 31.47 6.76
CA ARG A 219 -6.69 31.42 5.52
C ARG A 219 -7.81 30.38 5.62
N ARG A 220 -7.54 29.22 6.20
CA ARG A 220 -8.55 28.17 6.42
C ARG A 220 -9.63 28.63 7.41
N ALA A 221 -9.25 29.23 8.53
CA ALA A 221 -10.20 29.75 9.51
C ALA A 221 -11.13 30.82 8.89
N GLU A 222 -10.62 31.62 7.95
CA GLU A 222 -11.40 32.61 7.21
C GLU A 222 -12.38 31.97 6.22
N LEU A 223 -11.91 31.01 5.41
CA LEU A 223 -12.74 30.26 4.45
C LEU A 223 -13.86 29.48 5.13
N ASP A 224 -13.56 28.88 6.28
CA ASP A 224 -14.53 28.11 7.08
C ASP A 224 -15.47 29.02 7.90
N GLY A 225 -15.26 30.34 7.87
CA GLY A 225 -16.04 31.32 8.61
C GLY A 225 -15.84 31.27 10.13
N THR A 226 -14.88 30.49 10.61
CA THR A 226 -14.56 30.29 12.04
C THR A 226 -13.64 31.37 12.61
N ALA A 227 -13.04 32.20 11.74
CA ALA A 227 -12.25 33.39 12.10
C ALA A 227 -13.13 34.54 12.63
N TYR A 228 -13.80 34.33 13.77
CA TYR A 228 -14.57 35.39 14.46
C TYR A 228 -13.69 36.52 14.97
N ASP A 229 -12.40 36.26 15.19
CA ASP A 229 -11.39 37.21 15.66
C ASP A 229 -10.71 38.02 14.55
N GLY A 230 -10.96 37.70 13.26
CA GLY A 230 -10.37 38.40 12.11
C GLY A 230 -11.24 39.51 11.52
N ARG A 231 -12.51 39.64 11.93
CA ARG A 231 -13.44 40.62 11.35
C ARG A 231 -13.45 41.91 12.16
N PHE A 232 -12.78 42.93 11.63
CA PHE A 232 -12.77 44.28 12.19
C PHE A 232 -13.50 45.28 11.29
N LEU A 233 -14.29 46.14 11.91
CA LEU A 233 -14.90 47.32 11.31
C LEU A 233 -13.86 48.45 11.17
N ARG A 234 -14.16 49.41 10.30
CA ARG A 234 -13.33 50.60 10.13
C ARG A 234 -13.37 51.45 11.40
N ASP A 235 -12.20 51.90 11.85
CA ASP A 235 -12.00 52.72 13.06
C ASP A 235 -12.56 52.08 14.34
N GLU A 236 -12.67 50.75 14.41
CA GLU A 236 -13.23 50.07 15.58
C GLU A 236 -12.36 50.20 16.84
N CYS A 237 -11.07 50.45 16.68
CA CYS A 237 -10.08 50.47 17.77
C CYS A 237 -9.47 51.87 17.98
N ASP A 238 -10.14 52.94 17.58
CA ASP A 238 -9.69 54.34 17.71
C ASP A 238 -10.01 54.97 19.09
N TRP A 239 -10.31 54.13 20.08
CA TRP A 239 -10.63 54.46 21.46
C TRP A 239 -11.81 55.44 21.67
N ARG A 240 -12.73 55.58 20.70
CA ARG A 240 -13.94 56.44 20.77
C ARG A 240 -14.71 56.30 22.08
N ALA A 241 -15.04 55.08 22.52
CA ALA A 241 -15.83 54.90 23.75
C ALA A 241 -15.14 55.41 25.03
N THR A 242 -13.80 55.45 25.04
CA THR A 242 -13.02 56.02 26.14
C THR A 242 -13.08 57.54 26.06
N ALA A 243 -12.92 58.10 24.86
CA ALA A 243 -13.07 59.55 24.61
C ALA A 243 -14.47 60.05 24.99
N ASP A 244 -15.53 59.36 24.53
CA ASP A 244 -16.92 59.68 24.84
C ASP A 244 -17.20 59.64 26.36
N ALA A 245 -16.61 58.67 27.07
CA ALA A 245 -16.73 58.58 28.53
C ALA A 245 -16.04 59.76 29.24
N ILE A 246 -14.86 60.16 28.77
CA ILE A 246 -14.14 61.34 29.31
C ILE A 246 -14.92 62.63 29.02
N ASP A 247 -15.45 62.79 27.82
CA ASP A 247 -16.27 63.95 27.42
C ASP A 247 -17.57 64.03 28.24
N ALA A 248 -18.14 62.87 28.59
CA ALA A 248 -19.23 62.75 29.56
C ALA A 248 -18.81 63.00 31.02
N SER A 249 -17.56 63.45 31.26
CA SER A 249 -16.97 63.70 32.57
C SER A 249 -16.87 62.47 33.49
N ALA A 250 -16.86 61.26 32.92
CA ALA A 250 -16.62 60.04 33.68
C ALA A 250 -15.16 59.97 34.14
N LYS A 251 -14.96 59.68 35.43
CA LYS A 251 -13.62 59.53 36.02
C LYS A 251 -13.18 58.07 36.08
N CYS A 252 -14.14 57.15 36.06
CA CYS A 252 -13.91 55.72 36.15
C CYS A 252 -14.74 54.99 35.08
N ASP A 253 -14.29 53.79 34.73
CA ASP A 253 -15.03 52.85 33.91
C ASP A 253 -16.23 52.25 34.69
N PRO A 254 -17.10 51.44 34.05
CA PRO A 254 -18.20 50.76 34.74
C PRO A 254 -17.76 49.84 35.89
N ASP A 255 -16.50 49.40 35.90
CA ASP A 255 -15.91 48.49 36.90
C ASP A 255 -15.19 49.25 38.04
N GLY A 256 -15.16 50.59 38.00
CA GLY A 256 -14.58 51.46 39.02
C GLY A 256 -13.10 51.83 38.83
N ASN A 257 -12.45 51.39 37.74
CA ASN A 257 -11.06 51.73 37.43
C ASN A 257 -10.95 53.14 36.84
N PRO A 258 -9.92 53.93 37.20
CA PRO A 258 -9.76 55.28 36.68
C PRO A 258 -9.55 55.27 35.16
N LEU A 259 -10.35 56.04 34.42
CA LEU A 259 -10.22 56.16 32.96
C LEU A 259 -8.98 56.98 32.58
N SER A 260 -8.31 56.60 31.50
CA SER A 260 -7.16 57.35 31.00
C SER A 260 -7.59 58.71 30.44
N THR A 261 -6.91 59.78 30.87
CA THR A 261 -7.16 61.14 30.37
C THR A 261 -6.24 61.52 29.21
N SER A 262 -5.25 60.68 28.90
CA SER A 262 -4.31 60.88 27.80
C SER A 262 -4.50 59.73 26.81
N LEU A 263 -4.98 60.03 25.60
CA LEU A 263 -5.31 59.04 24.55
C LEU A 263 -4.17 58.84 23.53
N ASP A 264 -2.94 59.18 23.92
CA ASP A 264 -1.69 58.78 23.28
C ASP A 264 -1.40 57.28 23.50
N PRO A 265 -0.61 56.63 22.62
CA PRO A 265 -0.37 55.18 22.67
C PRO A 265 0.18 54.66 24.01
N ASP A 266 1.02 55.45 24.69
CA ASP A 266 1.58 55.15 26.00
C ASP A 266 0.79 55.80 27.16
N GLY A 267 -0.21 56.62 26.87
CA GLY A 267 -1.04 57.36 27.84
C GLY A 267 -1.61 56.47 28.94
N PRO A 268 -2.38 55.41 28.61
CA PRO A 268 -2.93 54.48 29.60
C PRO A 268 -1.88 53.84 30.50
N MET A 269 -0.71 53.51 29.95
CA MET A 269 0.40 52.91 30.68
C MET A 269 1.10 53.91 31.59
N ARG A 270 1.38 55.11 31.07
CA ARG A 270 2.05 56.20 31.78
C ARG A 270 1.24 56.69 32.97
N THR A 271 -0.09 56.78 32.83
CA THR A 271 -0.99 57.23 33.89
C THR A 271 -1.57 56.10 34.74
N LYS A 272 -1.24 54.83 34.45
CA LYS A 272 -1.75 53.62 35.14
C LYS A 272 -3.28 53.62 35.24
N SER A 273 -3.92 53.86 34.11
CA SER A 273 -5.37 54.07 33.98
C SER A 273 -5.95 53.13 32.92
N ALA A 274 -7.23 52.79 33.06
CA ALA A 274 -7.91 51.86 32.17
C ALA A 274 -8.50 52.57 30.94
N LEU A 275 -8.67 51.79 29.86
CA LEU A 275 -9.55 52.14 28.75
C LEU A 275 -10.99 51.71 29.10
N HIS A 276 -11.97 52.30 28.42
CA HIS A 276 -13.35 51.81 28.52
C HIS A 276 -13.42 50.31 28.14
N PRO A 277 -14.24 49.47 28.80
CA PRO A 277 -14.24 48.01 28.60
C PRO A 277 -14.40 47.58 27.15
N SER A 278 -15.28 48.24 26.39
CA SER A 278 -15.46 47.94 24.95
C SER A 278 -14.20 48.15 24.12
N ASN A 279 -13.41 49.18 24.44
CA ASN A 279 -12.15 49.47 23.76
C ASN A 279 -11.06 48.51 24.24
N ALA A 280 -11.03 48.17 25.53
CA ALA A 280 -10.13 47.16 26.06
C ALA A 280 -10.36 45.78 25.41
N ASP A 281 -11.61 45.37 25.22
CA ASP A 281 -11.96 44.13 24.51
C ASP A 281 -11.55 44.17 23.03
N ALA A 282 -11.72 45.33 22.38
CA ALA A 282 -11.26 45.54 21.01
C ALA A 282 -9.73 45.44 20.90
N GLU A 283 -8.97 46.03 21.83
CA GLU A 283 -7.50 45.88 21.92
C GLU A 283 -7.08 44.42 22.06
N VAL A 284 -7.74 43.66 22.94
CA VAL A 284 -7.41 42.24 23.14
C VAL A 284 -7.58 41.46 21.84
N ARG A 285 -8.69 41.67 21.11
CA ARG A 285 -8.92 40.99 19.82
C ARG A 285 -7.91 41.43 18.78
N LEU A 286 -7.65 42.74 18.67
CA LEU A 286 -6.68 43.29 17.71
C LEU A 286 -5.28 42.74 17.96
N CYS A 287 -4.74 42.86 19.17
CA CYS A 287 -3.40 42.38 19.49
C CYS A 287 -3.26 40.86 19.31
N LYS A 288 -4.31 40.07 19.61
CA LYS A 288 -4.34 38.63 19.28
C LYS A 288 -4.24 38.37 17.79
N ARG A 289 -4.99 39.12 16.97
CA ARG A 289 -4.95 38.98 15.51
C ARG A 289 -3.60 39.43 14.95
N LEU A 290 -3.04 40.53 15.44
CA LEU A 290 -1.71 41.01 15.05
C LEU A 290 -0.63 39.99 15.37
N TRP A 291 -0.65 39.40 16.56
CA TRP A 291 0.27 38.31 16.92
C TRP A 291 0.20 37.15 15.91
N LYS A 292 -1.02 36.71 15.56
CA LYS A 292 -1.20 35.63 14.58
C LYS A 292 -0.68 35.99 13.19
N LEU A 293 -0.92 37.23 12.72
CA LEU A 293 -0.43 37.72 11.44
C LEU A 293 1.10 37.79 11.39
N ILE A 294 1.74 38.26 12.47
CA ILE A 294 3.20 38.30 12.56
C ILE A 294 3.79 36.89 12.59
N ARG A 295 3.18 35.96 13.33
CA ARG A 295 3.53 34.52 13.32
C ARG A 295 3.37 33.85 11.96
N ALA A 296 2.56 34.43 11.07
CA ALA A 296 2.34 33.97 9.71
C ALA A 296 3.27 34.65 8.68
N GLY A 297 4.18 35.51 9.12
CA GLY A 297 5.04 36.31 8.23
C GLY A 297 4.30 37.48 7.54
N SER A 298 3.00 37.67 7.79
CA SER A 298 2.12 38.65 7.13
C SER A 298 2.15 40.01 7.83
N VAL A 299 3.34 40.59 7.97
CA VAL A 299 3.53 41.88 8.66
C VAL A 299 2.82 43.03 7.94
N GLN A 300 2.78 43.00 6.61
CA GLN A 300 2.04 44.00 5.83
C GLN A 300 0.54 43.94 6.10
N GLU A 301 -0.07 42.76 6.12
CA GLU A 301 -1.49 42.62 6.47
C GLU A 301 -1.77 43.11 7.90
N ALA A 302 -0.84 42.91 8.84
CA ALA A 302 -0.95 43.43 10.20
C ALA A 302 -0.92 44.96 10.23
N ARG A 303 -0.07 45.59 9.42
CA ARG A 303 -0.01 47.06 9.25
C ARG A 303 -1.30 47.60 8.65
N ASP A 304 -1.79 46.99 7.57
CA ASP A 304 -3.02 47.39 6.89
C ASP A 304 -4.22 47.26 7.83
N LEU A 305 -4.27 46.19 8.63
CA LEU A 305 -5.27 46.01 9.66
C LEU A 305 -5.21 47.14 10.71
N CYS A 306 -4.02 47.49 11.22
CA CYS A 306 -3.86 48.61 12.16
C CYS A 306 -4.36 49.94 11.58
N SER A 307 -4.04 50.21 10.32
CA SER A 307 -4.52 51.41 9.61
C SER A 307 -6.04 51.40 9.44
N LYS A 308 -6.63 50.25 9.09
CA LYS A 308 -8.08 50.09 8.92
C LYS A 308 -8.86 50.32 10.22
N VAL A 309 -8.33 49.88 11.36
CA VAL A 309 -9.00 49.98 12.66
C VAL A 309 -8.73 51.30 13.40
N GLY A 310 -8.02 52.25 12.77
CA GLY A 310 -7.79 53.59 13.30
C GLY A 310 -6.52 53.75 14.15
N GLN A 311 -5.60 52.78 14.12
CA GLN A 311 -4.37 52.79 14.92
C GLN A 311 -3.12 53.06 14.09
N HIS A 312 -3.06 54.26 13.53
CA HIS A 312 -1.98 54.68 12.65
C HIS A 312 -0.60 54.68 13.34
N TRP A 313 -0.53 54.90 14.66
CA TRP A 313 0.73 54.83 15.41
C TRP A 313 1.31 53.41 15.41
N ARG A 314 0.46 52.39 15.60
CA ARG A 314 0.88 50.98 15.61
C ARG A 314 1.22 50.54 14.18
N ALA A 315 0.47 51.01 13.19
CA ALA A 315 0.82 50.83 11.78
C ALA A 315 2.20 51.44 11.45
N ALA A 316 2.53 52.62 11.97
CA ALA A 316 3.84 53.25 11.78
C ALA A 316 4.97 52.42 12.43
N SER A 317 4.76 51.92 13.66
CA SER A 317 5.73 51.03 14.32
C SER A 317 5.95 49.74 13.53
N LEU A 318 4.88 49.12 13.01
CA LEU A 318 4.97 47.94 12.14
C LEU A 318 5.61 48.28 10.78
N GLY A 319 5.45 49.50 10.29
CA GLY A 319 6.09 49.98 9.05
C GLY A 319 7.62 49.92 9.12
N GLY A 320 8.22 50.19 10.28
CA GLY A 320 9.66 50.01 10.50
C GLY A 320 10.13 48.56 10.36
N ALA A 321 9.22 47.58 10.46
CA ALA A 321 9.56 46.18 10.25
C ALA A 321 9.98 45.89 8.80
N SER A 322 9.50 46.68 7.83
CA SER A 322 9.86 46.63 6.42
C SER A 322 11.26 47.26 6.19
N GLY A 323 12.30 46.60 6.71
CA GLY A 323 13.72 46.96 6.51
C GLY A 323 14.56 47.01 7.78
N TRP A 324 14.01 47.45 8.92
CA TRP A 324 14.70 47.42 10.23
C TRP A 324 14.28 46.24 11.11
N GLY A 325 13.20 45.55 10.72
CA GLY A 325 12.61 44.43 11.44
C GLY A 325 13.28 43.07 11.30
N PRO A 326 12.55 41.99 11.62
CA PRO A 326 13.05 40.64 11.47
C PRO A 326 13.38 40.38 9.99
N ALA A 327 14.41 39.58 9.71
CA ALA A 327 14.77 39.27 8.33
C ALA A 327 13.65 38.46 7.64
N PRO A 328 13.15 38.86 6.47
CA PRO A 328 12.06 38.13 5.83
C PRO A 328 12.54 36.72 5.40
N VAL A 329 11.62 35.76 5.38
CA VAL A 329 11.89 34.35 5.02
C VAL A 329 10.82 33.84 4.05
N GLY A 330 11.15 32.80 3.27
CA GLY A 330 10.21 32.14 2.37
C GLY A 330 9.44 33.09 1.44
N SER A 331 8.12 32.93 1.38
CA SER A 331 7.26 33.73 0.50
C SER A 331 7.31 35.24 0.79
N THR A 332 7.47 35.64 2.06
CA THR A 332 7.57 37.06 2.42
C THR A 332 8.84 37.69 1.84
N ALA A 333 9.96 36.95 1.86
CA ALA A 333 11.19 37.42 1.23
C ALA A 333 11.07 37.51 -0.30
N ASP A 334 10.35 36.58 -0.92
CA ASP A 334 10.09 36.59 -2.37
C ASP A 334 9.21 37.77 -2.80
N GLU A 335 8.14 38.05 -2.06
CA GLU A 335 7.27 39.21 -2.30
C GLU A 335 8.03 40.53 -2.16
N GLU A 336 8.94 40.63 -1.19
CA GLU A 336 9.82 41.79 -1.04
C GLU A 336 10.83 41.93 -2.18
N LEU A 337 11.47 40.84 -2.61
CA LEU A 337 12.37 40.83 -3.76
C LEU A 337 11.63 41.25 -5.03
N GLU A 338 10.44 40.70 -5.29
CA GLU A 338 9.66 41.04 -6.48
C GLU A 338 9.21 42.51 -6.46
N ARG A 339 8.86 43.04 -5.28
CA ARG A 339 8.58 44.47 -5.10
C ARG A 339 9.82 45.32 -5.46
N ASP A 340 11.01 44.90 -5.05
CA ASP A 340 12.26 45.60 -5.37
C ASP A 340 12.60 45.53 -6.86
N ILE A 341 12.42 44.37 -7.50
CA ILE A 341 12.63 44.20 -8.95
C ILE A 341 11.66 45.10 -9.73
N ARG A 342 10.37 45.10 -9.38
CA ARG A 342 9.37 45.96 -10.02
C ARG A 342 9.75 47.44 -9.93
N LYS A 343 10.29 47.88 -8.79
CA LYS A 343 10.80 49.26 -8.63
C LYS A 343 12.00 49.55 -9.52
N LEU A 344 12.98 48.65 -9.59
CA LEU A 344 14.14 48.80 -10.46
C LEU A 344 13.75 48.89 -11.95
N LEU A 345 12.73 48.12 -12.36
CA LEU A 345 12.18 48.19 -13.71
C LEU A 345 11.40 49.49 -13.95
N ALA A 346 10.60 49.95 -12.99
CA ALA A 346 9.86 51.21 -13.10
C ALA A 346 10.77 52.44 -13.19
N LEU A 347 11.95 52.42 -12.54
CA LEU A 347 12.97 53.46 -12.68
C LEU A 347 13.61 53.51 -14.08
N ARG A 348 13.43 52.46 -14.90
CA ARG A 348 13.99 52.36 -16.25
C ARG A 348 13.05 52.91 -17.34
N ASP A 349 11.75 53.02 -17.07
CA ASP A 349 10.72 53.49 -18.01
C ASP A 349 9.95 54.69 -17.43
N GLU A 350 10.16 55.90 -17.95
CA GLU A 350 9.51 57.14 -17.44
C GLU A 350 7.97 57.10 -17.49
N ASP A 351 7.38 56.35 -18.44
CA ASP A 351 5.93 56.21 -18.58
C ASP A 351 5.29 55.30 -17.51
N ALA A 352 6.07 54.42 -16.86
CA ALA A 352 5.60 53.54 -15.78
C ALA A 352 5.41 54.30 -14.45
N LEU A 353 6.17 55.38 -14.26
CA LEU A 353 6.11 56.25 -13.08
C LEU A 353 4.75 56.97 -12.93
N ALA A 354 4.07 57.22 -14.05
CA ALA A 354 2.78 57.91 -14.09
C ALA A 354 1.56 56.99 -13.84
N ALA A 355 1.75 55.66 -13.88
CA ALA A 355 0.68 54.68 -13.72
C ALA A 355 0.54 54.12 -12.29
N GLN A 356 1.44 54.48 -11.36
CA GLN A 356 1.32 54.11 -9.96
C GLN A 356 0.20 54.92 -9.27
N ASN A 357 -0.80 54.21 -8.76
CA ASN A 357 -1.86 54.79 -7.94
C ASN A 357 -1.26 55.48 -6.70
N GLU A 358 -1.80 56.64 -6.32
CA GLU A 358 -1.35 57.47 -5.18
C GLU A 358 -1.33 56.76 -3.80
N VAL A 359 -1.82 55.51 -3.71
CA VAL A 359 -1.85 54.72 -2.47
C VAL A 359 -0.49 54.07 -2.16
N ASP A 360 0.33 53.75 -3.17
CA ASP A 360 1.64 53.11 -2.98
C ASP A 360 2.75 54.10 -2.57
N LEU A 361 2.55 55.41 -2.76
CA LEU A 361 3.56 56.45 -2.53
C LEU A 361 3.89 56.69 -1.04
N ASN A 362 2.97 56.38 -0.11
CA ASN A 362 3.20 56.57 1.33
C ASN A 362 4.01 55.42 1.95
N ASP A 363 3.91 54.20 1.43
CA ASP A 363 4.72 53.06 1.89
C ASP A 363 6.19 53.20 1.45
N ASP A 364 6.40 53.88 0.33
CA ASP A 364 7.70 54.10 -0.30
C ASP A 364 8.58 55.13 0.41
N ALA A 365 8.01 56.14 1.08
CA ALA A 365 8.79 57.12 1.85
C ALA A 365 9.50 56.47 3.05
N THR A 366 8.79 55.63 3.81
CA THR A 366 9.36 54.93 4.98
C THR A 366 10.43 53.91 4.59
N ALA A 367 10.22 53.15 3.52
CA ALA A 367 11.21 52.17 3.04
C ALA A 367 12.45 52.85 2.42
N ALA A 368 12.27 53.97 1.71
CA ALA A 368 13.38 54.75 1.16
C ALA A 368 14.22 55.43 2.26
N GLU A 369 13.60 55.87 3.36
CA GLU A 369 14.30 56.36 4.56
C GLU A 369 15.11 55.24 5.26
N CYS A 370 14.62 54.00 5.25
CA CYS A 370 15.33 52.84 5.80
C CYS A 370 16.59 52.46 5.00
N ASP A 371 16.57 52.66 3.67
CA ASP A 371 17.62 52.21 2.75
C ASP A 371 18.84 53.15 2.71
N GLY A 372 18.66 54.45 2.98
CA GLY A 372 19.76 55.44 3.00
C GLY A 372 20.56 55.48 4.31
N ILE A 373 20.16 54.69 5.31
CA ILE A 373 20.46 54.99 6.71
C ILE A 373 20.80 53.72 7.52
N GLY A 374 22.04 53.23 7.33
CA GLY A 374 22.92 52.46 8.23
C GLY A 374 22.39 51.38 9.23
N THR A 375 23.24 50.38 9.49
CA THR A 375 23.03 49.31 10.51
C THR A 375 22.80 49.83 11.94
N ALA A 376 23.33 51.00 12.28
CA ALA A 376 23.15 51.63 13.58
C ALA A 376 21.69 52.02 13.88
N ARG A 377 20.90 52.46 12.88
CA ARG A 377 19.50 52.84 13.10
C ARG A 377 18.59 51.62 13.20
N ARG A 378 18.90 50.54 12.47
CA ARG A 378 18.30 49.21 12.69
C ARG A 378 18.53 48.72 14.12
N ALA A 379 19.75 48.84 14.63
CA ALA A 379 20.08 48.47 16.00
C ALA A 379 19.28 49.28 17.04
N LEU A 380 19.17 50.59 16.83
CA LEU A 380 18.35 51.47 17.68
C LEU A 380 16.85 51.11 17.63
N TRP A 381 16.33 50.83 16.44
CA TRP A 381 14.93 50.46 16.25
C TRP A 381 14.59 49.12 16.93
N LYS A 382 15.46 48.11 16.80
CA LYS A 382 15.28 46.82 17.51
C LYS A 382 15.37 46.98 19.03
N TRP A 383 16.32 47.79 19.50
CA TRP A 383 16.44 48.10 20.93
C TRP A 383 15.20 48.81 21.48
N THR A 384 14.67 49.81 20.77
CA THR A 384 13.43 50.51 21.17
C THR A 384 12.23 49.58 21.19
N CYS A 385 12.09 48.68 20.21
CA CYS A 385 11.06 47.64 20.21
C CYS A 385 11.18 46.69 21.42
N MET A 386 12.39 46.25 21.77
CA MET A 386 12.63 45.40 22.95
C MET A 386 12.25 46.14 24.25
N VAL A 387 12.65 47.40 24.39
CA VAL A 387 12.31 48.24 25.55
C VAL A 387 10.80 48.40 25.67
N ALA A 388 10.12 48.71 24.56
CA ALA A 388 8.66 48.81 24.52
C ALA A 388 8.00 47.48 24.93
N ALA A 389 8.42 46.36 24.34
CA ALA A 389 7.88 45.03 24.64
C ALA A 389 7.99 44.69 26.14
N ARG A 390 9.18 44.85 26.73
CA ARG A 390 9.41 44.53 28.15
C ARG A 390 8.67 45.49 29.09
N HIS A 391 8.56 46.76 28.72
CA HIS A 391 7.80 47.73 29.50
C HIS A 391 6.29 47.43 29.47
N ILE A 392 5.74 47.08 28.30
CA ILE A 392 4.35 46.66 28.10
C ILE A 392 4.06 45.40 28.90
N ASP A 393 4.92 44.37 28.83
CA ASP A 393 4.74 43.13 29.59
C ASP A 393 4.72 43.39 31.12
N LYS A 394 5.68 44.18 31.62
CA LYS A 394 5.77 44.51 33.05
C LYS A 394 4.57 45.33 33.53
N ALA A 395 4.16 46.33 32.77
CA ALA A 395 2.99 47.16 33.10
C ALA A 395 1.69 46.34 33.00
N GLY A 396 1.58 45.46 32.00
CA GLY A 396 0.47 44.54 31.80
C GLY A 396 0.29 43.58 32.97
N LYS A 397 1.37 43.00 33.48
CA LYS A 397 1.36 42.13 34.68
C LYS A 397 0.87 42.88 35.93
N LEU A 398 1.23 44.15 36.07
CA LEU A 398 0.81 44.97 37.21
C LEU A 398 -0.65 45.44 37.11
N SER A 399 -1.12 45.72 35.89
CA SER A 399 -2.47 46.21 35.60
C SER A 399 -3.48 45.10 35.26
N GLN A 400 -3.03 43.84 35.16
CA GLN A 400 -3.82 42.68 34.71
C GLN A 400 -4.50 42.86 33.35
N THR A 401 -3.91 43.65 32.45
CA THR A 401 -4.47 43.93 31.12
C THR A 401 -4.22 42.77 30.16
N PRO A 402 -5.25 42.06 29.65
CA PRO A 402 -5.04 40.88 28.81
C PRO A 402 -4.46 41.16 27.42
N ALA A 403 -4.58 42.40 26.91
CA ALA A 403 -4.03 42.81 25.62
C ALA A 403 -2.50 42.97 25.67
N ALA A 404 -1.98 43.40 26.81
CA ALA A 404 -0.57 43.76 26.98
C ALA A 404 0.38 42.60 26.68
N LYS A 405 0.01 41.35 27.01
CA LYS A 405 0.86 40.19 26.69
C LYS A 405 1.02 40.00 25.17
N TYR A 406 -0.06 40.17 24.40
CA TYR A 406 -0.03 40.01 22.95
C TYR A 406 0.70 41.17 22.29
N GLU A 407 0.46 42.39 22.76
CA GLU A 407 1.17 43.57 22.27
C GLU A 407 2.66 43.51 22.56
N ALA A 408 3.06 43.09 23.77
CA ALA A 408 4.45 42.85 24.11
C ALA A 408 5.08 41.80 23.19
N SER A 409 4.39 40.69 22.92
CA SER A 409 4.90 39.66 22.01
C SER A 409 4.99 40.13 20.55
N VAL A 410 4.09 41.01 20.10
CA VAL A 410 4.19 41.66 18.77
C VAL A 410 5.49 42.43 18.65
N TYR A 411 5.79 43.35 19.58
CA TYR A 411 7.04 44.11 19.55
C TYR A 411 8.27 43.24 19.83
N GLY A 412 8.13 42.20 20.66
CA GLY A 412 9.17 41.20 20.90
C GLY A 412 9.55 40.41 19.65
N ALA A 413 8.56 40.02 18.84
CA ALA A 413 8.79 39.36 17.56
C ALA A 413 9.47 40.27 16.53
N LEU A 414 9.18 41.58 16.54
CA LEU A 414 9.80 42.53 15.63
C LEU A 414 11.31 42.73 15.88
N CYS A 415 11.75 42.64 17.14
CA CYS A 415 13.17 42.75 17.47
C CYS A 415 13.87 41.40 17.62
N GLY A 416 13.17 40.32 17.97
CA GLY A 416 13.74 39.02 18.32
C GLY A 416 13.95 38.82 19.83
N ASP A 417 13.20 39.55 20.68
CA ASP A 417 13.24 39.35 22.14
C ASP A 417 12.42 38.13 22.55
N LEU A 418 13.12 37.02 22.76
CA LEU A 418 12.52 35.72 23.08
C LEU A 418 11.68 35.72 24.37
N GLN A 419 12.09 36.48 25.39
CA GLN A 419 11.40 36.49 26.68
C GLN A 419 9.96 36.97 26.57
N THR A 420 9.72 38.03 25.78
CA THR A 420 8.37 38.59 25.57
C THR A 420 7.55 37.77 24.57
N MET A 421 8.17 37.12 23.59
CA MET A 421 7.47 36.19 22.69
C MET A 421 6.90 34.97 23.43
N LEU A 422 7.70 34.36 24.32
CA LEU A 422 7.33 33.10 24.96
C LEU A 422 6.09 33.19 25.86
N ALA A 423 5.74 34.38 26.36
CA ALA A 423 4.57 34.60 27.20
C ALA A 423 3.23 34.26 26.52
N VAL A 424 3.19 34.30 25.18
CA VAL A 424 2.00 34.00 24.38
C VAL A 424 2.09 32.62 23.71
N CYS A 425 3.29 32.07 23.57
CA CYS A 425 3.53 30.75 22.98
C CYS A 425 3.21 29.58 23.94
N GLU A 426 2.94 29.84 25.22
CA GLU A 426 2.69 28.79 26.22
C GLU A 426 1.55 27.85 25.79
N GLY A 427 1.85 26.55 25.75
CA GLY A 427 0.89 25.51 25.38
C GLY A 427 0.77 25.21 23.87
N ASP A 428 1.51 25.93 23.02
CA ASP A 428 1.57 25.66 21.57
C ASP A 428 3.01 25.36 21.12
N TRP A 429 3.21 24.15 20.60
CA TRP A 429 4.54 23.67 20.19
C TRP A 429 5.07 24.50 19.02
N GLU A 430 4.25 24.74 17.99
CA GLU A 430 4.64 25.50 16.80
C GLU A 430 5.01 26.94 17.13
N SER A 431 4.20 27.63 17.95
CA SER A 431 4.52 29.00 18.37
C SER A 431 5.81 29.06 19.18
N THR A 432 6.06 28.07 20.04
CA THR A 432 7.28 28.03 20.86
C THR A 432 8.50 27.73 20.02
N ALA A 433 8.42 26.74 19.12
CA ALA A 433 9.50 26.40 18.19
C ALA A 433 9.83 27.59 17.27
N TRP A 434 8.80 28.28 16.76
CA TRP A 434 8.96 29.48 15.95
C TRP A 434 9.67 30.57 16.75
N ALA A 435 9.24 30.88 17.98
CA ALA A 435 9.88 31.93 18.78
C ALA A 435 11.38 31.65 19.04
N TYR A 436 11.73 30.41 19.39
CA TYR A 436 13.13 30.02 19.61
C TYR A 436 13.96 30.09 18.33
N THR A 437 13.48 29.50 17.24
CA THR A 437 14.21 29.46 15.96
C THR A 437 14.32 30.85 15.33
N ARG A 438 13.27 31.67 15.41
CA ARG A 438 13.22 33.07 14.97
C ARG A 438 14.24 33.94 15.71
N ALA A 439 14.31 33.84 17.04
CA ALA A 439 15.29 34.59 17.83
C ALA A 439 16.73 34.21 17.48
N LEU A 440 17.03 32.91 17.35
CA LEU A 440 18.36 32.44 16.94
C LEU A 440 18.72 32.91 15.52
N PHE A 441 17.78 32.80 14.59
CA PHE A 441 17.96 33.23 13.20
C PHE A 441 18.22 34.73 13.09
N ASP A 442 17.40 35.56 13.73
CA ASP A 442 17.57 37.03 13.66
C ASP A 442 18.90 37.48 14.28
N LEU A 443 19.36 36.83 15.35
CA LEU A 443 20.70 37.10 15.91
C LEU A 443 21.81 36.74 14.90
N ARG A 444 21.72 35.58 14.24
CA ARG A 444 22.72 35.17 13.23
C ARG A 444 22.76 36.13 12.05
N VAL A 445 21.60 36.53 11.53
CA VAL A 445 21.50 37.51 10.44
C VAL A 445 22.05 38.88 10.88
N ASP A 446 21.68 39.37 12.07
CA ASP A 446 22.17 40.66 12.56
C ASP A 446 23.70 40.66 12.72
N ALA A 447 24.31 39.54 13.11
CA ALA A 447 25.77 39.44 13.19
C ALA A 447 26.46 39.55 11.83
N VAL A 448 25.91 38.89 10.80
CA VAL A 448 26.41 39.01 9.41
C VAL A 448 26.25 40.44 8.91
N VAL A 449 25.11 41.08 9.18
CA VAL A 449 24.83 42.45 8.75
C VAL A 449 25.74 43.47 9.45
N ASN A 450 26.02 43.28 10.75
CA ASN A 450 26.83 44.22 11.53
C ASN A 450 28.34 44.03 11.31
N THR A 451 28.82 42.79 11.20
CA THR A 451 30.27 42.49 11.16
C THR A 451 30.78 42.11 9.78
N GLY A 452 29.88 41.79 8.83
CA GLY A 452 30.23 41.23 7.53
C GLY A 452 30.78 39.80 7.58
N LYS A 453 30.77 39.15 8.75
CA LYS A 453 31.27 37.79 8.97
C LYS A 453 30.15 36.86 9.38
N VAL A 454 30.22 35.63 8.88
CA VAL A 454 29.40 34.52 9.38
C VAL A 454 29.85 34.20 10.81
N LEU A 455 28.88 33.86 11.66
CA LEU A 455 29.18 33.37 13.00
C LEU A 455 29.48 31.88 12.95
N ASP A 456 30.76 31.56 13.08
CA ASP A 456 31.27 30.19 13.19
C ASP A 456 30.81 29.52 14.50
N ASP A 457 30.77 30.27 15.60
CA ASP A 457 30.27 29.82 16.90
C ASP A 457 29.39 30.90 17.55
N VAL A 458 28.21 30.48 18.00
CA VAL A 458 27.19 31.28 18.67
C VAL A 458 27.65 31.73 20.07
N SER A 459 28.66 31.08 20.66
CA SER A 459 29.33 31.57 21.87
C SER A 459 30.08 32.90 21.66
N ASN A 460 30.32 33.30 20.40
CA ASN A 460 31.00 34.53 20.00
C ASN A 460 30.03 35.70 19.73
N PHE A 461 28.74 35.60 20.10
CA PHE A 461 27.84 36.76 20.05
C PHE A 461 28.34 37.85 21.00
N GLU A 462 28.92 38.90 20.42
CA GLU A 462 29.26 40.11 21.16
C GLU A 462 28.06 41.06 21.23
N PRO A 463 27.83 41.73 22.38
CA PRO A 463 26.85 42.80 22.45
C PRO A 463 27.13 43.86 21.37
N GLY A 464 26.07 44.34 20.71
CA GLY A 464 26.22 45.36 19.68
C GLY A 464 26.85 46.64 20.20
N GLU A 465 27.40 47.47 19.30
CA GLU A 465 27.95 48.76 19.66
C GLU A 465 26.87 49.72 20.18
N VAL A 466 27.25 50.65 21.06
CA VAL A 466 26.32 51.68 21.54
C VAL A 466 26.00 52.63 20.41
N VAL A 467 24.73 52.71 20.05
CA VAL A 467 24.23 53.67 19.08
C VAL A 467 24.12 55.02 19.80
N ARG A 468 25.05 55.94 19.51
CA ARG A 468 25.00 57.33 20.00
C ARG A 468 24.58 58.26 18.88
N ASP A 469 23.65 59.16 19.15
CA ASP A 469 23.39 60.30 18.28
C ASP A 469 24.58 61.28 18.38
N PRO A 470 25.24 61.68 17.28
CA PRO A 470 26.33 62.67 17.33
C PRO A 470 25.88 64.04 17.85
N THR A 471 24.57 64.30 17.94
CA THR A 471 24.02 65.66 18.04
C THR A 471 23.50 66.09 19.41
N GLU A 472 23.45 65.26 20.45
CA GLU A 472 22.90 65.69 21.76
C GLU A 472 23.80 65.49 22.98
N LEU A 473 23.75 66.55 23.80
CA LEU A 473 24.57 66.96 24.92
C LEU A 473 24.39 66.10 26.18
N GLU A 474 25.38 66.27 27.06
CA GLU A 474 25.38 66.09 28.51
C GLU A 474 24.01 66.24 29.21
N THR A 475 23.22 65.17 29.27
CA THR A 475 22.26 64.96 30.35
C THR A 475 22.26 63.48 30.74
N THR A 476 22.57 63.19 32.00
CA THR A 476 22.35 61.88 32.62
C THR A 476 20.85 61.63 32.65
N ASP A 477 20.34 60.98 31.61
CA ASP A 477 18.92 60.67 31.46
C ASP A 477 18.60 59.43 32.32
N ASP A 478 17.76 59.60 33.34
CA ASP A 478 17.28 58.53 34.25
C ASP A 478 16.68 57.32 33.51
N ALA A 479 16.34 57.49 32.22
CA ALA A 479 15.88 56.44 31.33
C ALA A 479 16.98 55.43 30.96
N VAL A 480 18.22 55.89 30.73
CA VAL A 480 19.37 55.01 30.37
C VAL A 480 19.78 54.14 31.56
N ASP A 481 19.73 54.70 32.78
CA ASP A 481 20.01 53.94 34.02
C ASP A 481 18.95 52.87 34.33
N ARG A 482 17.73 53.00 33.79
CA ARG A 482 16.63 52.02 34.00
C ARG A 482 16.47 51.01 32.86
N LEU A 483 16.88 51.35 31.63
CA LEU A 483 16.58 50.59 30.40
C LEU A 483 17.84 50.04 29.69
N GLY A 484 19.03 50.42 30.15
CA GLY A 484 20.32 50.02 29.58
C GLY A 484 20.75 50.91 28.41
N GLU A 485 22.02 50.80 28.02
CA GLU A 485 22.55 51.55 26.87
C GLU A 485 21.87 51.12 25.56
N PRO A 486 21.61 52.06 24.63
CA PRO A 486 20.97 51.78 23.33
C PRO A 486 21.92 50.98 22.43
N ARG A 487 21.84 49.65 22.51
CA ARG A 487 22.63 48.72 21.70
C ARG A 487 21.82 47.49 21.32
N TRP A 488 22.13 46.91 20.18
CA TRP A 488 21.51 45.67 19.72
C TRP A 488 22.51 44.75 19.01
N PRO A 489 22.56 43.45 19.35
CA PRO A 489 21.80 42.78 20.42
C PRO A 489 22.32 43.15 21.82
N THR A 490 21.47 43.06 22.84
CA THR A 490 21.88 43.24 24.25
C THR A 490 22.40 41.93 24.83
N ARG A 491 23.21 42.01 25.90
CA ARG A 491 23.72 40.80 26.59
C ARG A 491 22.59 39.90 27.09
N ASP A 492 21.50 40.49 27.56
CA ASP A 492 20.34 39.75 28.06
C ASP A 492 19.64 38.96 26.95
N VAL A 493 19.45 39.57 25.78
CA VAL A 493 18.84 38.90 24.61
C VAL A 493 19.74 37.76 24.12
N ILE A 494 21.06 37.99 24.05
CA ILE A 494 22.02 36.94 23.70
C ILE A 494 21.94 35.77 24.69
N ASN A 495 21.93 36.05 26.00
CA ASN A 495 21.90 35.01 27.03
C ASN A 495 20.56 34.26 27.07
N ALA A 496 19.46 34.92 26.73
CA ALA A 496 18.14 34.30 26.70
C ALA A 496 17.95 33.37 25.48
N THR A 497 18.63 33.65 24.38
CA THR A 497 18.47 32.93 23.12
C THR A 497 19.30 31.64 23.13
N PRO A 498 18.71 30.47 22.83
CA PRO A 498 19.46 29.22 22.69
C PRO A 498 20.53 29.32 21.62
N LYS A 499 21.60 28.55 21.78
CA LYS A 499 22.79 28.69 20.95
C LYS A 499 22.73 27.89 19.67
N THR A 500 22.05 26.76 19.68
CA THR A 500 21.96 25.89 18.50
C THR A 500 20.56 25.32 18.35
N VAL A 501 20.27 24.80 17.17
CA VAL A 501 18.99 24.13 16.88
C VAL A 501 18.84 22.86 17.72
N GLU A 502 19.94 22.17 18.01
CA GLU A 502 19.98 21.01 18.90
C GLU A 502 19.58 21.39 20.33
N GLU A 503 20.09 22.51 20.87
CA GLU A 503 19.68 22.97 22.21
C GLU A 503 18.18 23.28 22.24
N ILE A 504 17.65 23.90 21.18
CA ILE A 504 16.22 24.19 21.06
C ILE A 504 15.43 22.88 21.11
N LEU A 505 15.72 21.95 20.19
CA LEU A 505 14.87 20.78 19.95
C LEU A 505 15.09 19.63 20.94
N LEU A 506 16.30 19.48 21.49
CA LEU A 506 16.65 18.36 22.39
C LEU A 506 16.63 18.74 23.87
N VAL A 507 16.62 20.04 24.20
CA VAL A 507 16.59 20.52 25.61
C VAL A 507 15.36 21.40 25.85
N LYS A 508 15.24 22.53 25.17
CA LYS A 508 14.19 23.52 25.49
C LYS A 508 12.78 23.06 25.14
N MET A 509 12.61 22.38 24.00
CA MET A 509 11.31 21.88 23.59
C MET A 509 10.84 20.72 24.49
N PRO A 510 11.65 19.69 24.80
CA PRO A 510 11.26 18.63 25.75
C PRO A 510 11.01 19.13 27.18
N GLU A 511 11.75 20.14 27.66
CA GLU A 511 11.48 20.77 28.97
C GLU A 511 10.06 21.36 29.06
N ARG A 512 9.54 21.90 27.96
CA ARG A 512 8.21 22.53 27.89
C ARG A 512 7.11 21.57 27.46
N PHE A 513 7.45 20.60 26.63
CA PHE A 513 6.55 19.63 26.02
C PHE A 513 7.13 18.22 26.20
N PRO A 514 7.06 17.66 27.44
CA PRO A 514 7.63 16.35 27.72
C PRO A 514 6.92 15.21 26.96
N ASP A 515 5.62 15.38 26.69
CA ASP A 515 4.79 14.41 25.98
C ASP A 515 4.74 14.73 24.46
N ALA A 516 5.92 14.73 23.81
CA ALA A 516 6.01 14.96 22.38
C ALA A 516 5.39 13.78 21.61
N ASP A 517 4.48 14.08 20.67
CA ASP A 517 3.91 13.06 19.80
C ASP A 517 4.90 12.54 18.75
N ALA A 518 4.51 11.46 18.05
CA ALA A 518 5.33 10.83 17.03
C ALA A 518 5.72 11.81 15.90
N HIS A 519 4.81 12.67 15.46
CA HIS A 519 5.10 13.65 14.41
C HIS A 519 6.06 14.75 14.88
N ARG A 520 6.04 15.17 16.15
CA ARG A 520 7.08 16.07 16.70
C ARG A 520 8.44 15.41 16.74
N THR A 521 8.48 14.12 17.03
CA THR A 521 9.72 13.34 16.97
C THR A 521 10.26 13.30 15.55
N VAL A 522 9.41 13.04 14.55
CA VAL A 522 9.77 13.10 13.13
C VAL A 522 10.31 14.49 12.76
N GLN A 523 9.56 15.55 13.06
CA GLN A 523 9.94 16.93 12.74
C GLN A 523 11.30 17.28 13.34
N THR A 524 11.54 16.90 14.60
CA THR A 524 12.81 17.14 15.29
C THR A 524 13.98 16.45 14.58
N HIS A 525 13.85 15.16 14.27
CA HIS A 525 14.94 14.41 13.65
C HIS A 525 15.19 14.84 12.20
N LEU A 526 14.14 15.20 11.44
CA LEU A 526 14.28 15.74 10.09
C LEU A 526 15.04 17.08 10.10
N ILE A 527 14.72 17.98 11.02
CA ILE A 527 15.43 19.27 11.17
C ILE A 527 16.92 19.05 11.49
N LEU A 528 17.20 18.07 12.37
CA LEU A 528 18.56 17.73 12.78
C LEU A 528 19.32 16.88 11.74
N GLY A 529 18.66 16.35 10.71
CA GLY A 529 19.27 15.46 9.71
C GLY A 529 19.59 14.06 10.26
N LYS A 530 18.85 13.61 11.27
CA LYS A 530 19.08 12.38 12.05
C LYS A 530 18.18 11.23 11.63
N MET A 531 18.26 10.86 10.34
CA MET A 531 17.34 9.87 9.73
C MET A 531 17.53 8.46 10.32
N LYS A 532 18.77 8.06 10.60
CA LYS A 532 19.09 6.75 11.16
C LYS A 532 18.51 6.58 12.56
N GLU A 533 18.69 7.57 13.43
CA GLU A 533 18.08 7.55 14.77
C GLU A 533 16.54 7.58 14.68
N LEU A 534 15.97 8.40 13.78
CA LEU A 534 14.52 8.46 13.59
C LEU A 534 13.93 7.09 13.22
N LEU A 535 14.54 6.38 12.27
CA LEU A 535 14.03 5.09 11.83
C LEU A 535 14.19 4.02 12.91
N LEU A 536 15.43 3.83 13.40
CA LEU A 536 15.78 2.71 14.26
C LEU A 536 15.27 2.87 15.70
N ASP A 537 15.36 4.07 16.28
CA ASP A 537 14.99 4.30 17.68
C ASP A 537 13.49 4.61 17.86
N HIS A 538 12.81 5.03 16.79
CA HIS A 538 11.44 5.53 16.88
C HIS A 538 10.47 4.87 15.90
N MET A 539 10.58 5.09 14.58
CA MET A 539 9.56 4.66 13.61
C MET A 539 9.31 3.15 13.64
N MET A 540 10.37 2.35 13.75
CA MET A 540 10.24 0.89 13.84
C MET A 540 9.45 0.47 15.10
N ARG A 541 9.67 1.13 16.25
CA ARG A 541 8.96 0.83 17.51
C ARG A 541 7.50 1.27 17.52
N TRP A 542 7.13 2.24 16.67
CA TRP A 542 5.75 2.69 16.55
C TRP A 542 4.87 1.73 15.74
N ILE A 543 5.50 0.92 14.89
CA ILE A 543 4.82 0.12 13.87
C ILE A 543 4.84 -1.35 14.25
N PHE A 544 5.97 -1.84 14.77
CA PHE A 544 6.19 -3.24 15.10
C PHE A 544 6.14 -3.48 16.61
N PRO A 545 5.55 -4.60 17.07
CA PRO A 545 5.71 -5.06 18.45
C PRO A 545 7.18 -5.42 18.75
N GLU A 546 7.59 -5.33 20.01
CA GLU A 546 8.99 -5.56 20.43
C GLU A 546 9.53 -6.92 19.97
N ASP A 547 8.71 -7.98 20.03
CA ASP A 547 9.08 -9.33 19.62
C ASP A 547 9.50 -9.44 18.14
N GLU A 548 8.93 -8.60 17.27
CA GLU A 548 9.22 -8.62 15.83
C GLU A 548 10.41 -7.75 15.43
N LEU A 549 10.78 -6.78 16.27
CA LEU A 549 11.96 -5.95 16.06
C LEU A 549 13.26 -6.76 16.17
N ASP A 550 13.28 -7.73 17.08
CA ASP A 550 14.42 -8.62 17.30
C ASP A 550 14.52 -9.73 16.22
N SER A 551 13.47 -9.92 15.43
CA SER A 551 13.47 -10.88 14.33
C SER A 551 14.19 -10.31 13.09
N ASN A 552 15.26 -10.99 12.68
CA ASN A 552 15.97 -10.73 11.41
C ASN A 552 15.23 -11.29 10.18
N VAL A 553 13.97 -11.72 10.35
CA VAL A 553 13.16 -12.31 9.28
C VAL A 553 12.27 -11.22 8.69
N GLU A 554 12.22 -11.13 7.37
CA GLU A 554 11.42 -10.12 6.65
C GLU A 554 9.93 -10.47 6.56
N ARG A 555 9.55 -11.68 6.95
CA ARG A 555 8.16 -12.14 7.01
C ARG A 555 7.51 -11.61 8.28
N VAL A 556 6.68 -10.58 8.12
CA VAL A 556 5.88 -10.01 9.21
C VAL A 556 4.44 -10.51 9.07
N SER A 557 3.93 -11.17 10.10
CA SER A 557 2.57 -11.73 10.16
C SER A 557 1.70 -11.07 11.25
N SER A 558 2.09 -9.90 11.77
CA SER A 558 1.32 -9.16 12.78
C SER A 558 0.44 -8.06 12.18
N GLU A 559 -0.57 -7.65 12.95
CA GLU A 559 -1.28 -6.39 12.73
C GLU A 559 -0.40 -5.21 13.19
N PRO A 560 -0.36 -4.09 12.42
CA PRO A 560 0.40 -2.91 12.80
C PRO A 560 -0.11 -2.30 14.11
N LEU A 561 0.80 -1.79 14.95
CA LEU A 561 0.45 -1.10 16.20
C LEU A 561 -0.37 0.18 15.97
N ASP A 562 0.04 1.00 14.98
CA ASP A 562 -0.67 2.19 14.56
C ASP A 562 -0.68 2.29 13.03
N ILE A 563 -1.88 2.21 12.45
CA ILE A 563 -2.09 2.23 11.00
C ILE A 563 -1.74 3.59 10.39
N GLY A 564 -2.05 4.69 11.08
CA GLY A 564 -1.76 6.04 10.61
C GLY A 564 -0.26 6.27 10.50
N LEU A 565 0.49 5.84 11.54
CA LEU A 565 1.96 5.90 11.54
C LEU A 565 2.60 4.91 10.56
N THR A 566 2.00 3.73 10.36
CA THR A 566 2.47 2.76 9.36
C THR A 566 2.39 3.35 7.95
N ARG A 567 1.22 3.93 7.61
CA ARG A 567 1.02 4.64 6.35
C ARG A 567 1.99 5.80 6.21
N PHE A 568 2.08 6.68 7.20
CA PHE A 568 3.01 7.81 7.18
C PHE A 568 4.45 7.35 6.94
N THR A 569 4.91 6.33 7.67
CA THR A 569 6.28 5.82 7.58
C THR A 569 6.57 5.16 6.24
N ALA A 570 5.66 4.35 5.72
CA ALA A 570 5.80 3.73 4.39
C ALA A 570 6.03 4.79 3.30
N HIS A 571 5.21 5.84 3.29
CA HIS A 571 5.34 6.93 2.33
C HIS A 571 6.58 7.79 2.62
N ALA A 572 6.83 8.13 3.88
CA ALA A 572 7.96 8.99 4.23
C ALA A 572 9.27 8.33 3.80
N LEU A 573 9.48 7.04 4.09
CA LEU A 573 10.71 6.34 3.70
C LEU A 573 10.84 6.21 2.18
N LEU A 574 9.76 5.89 1.48
CA LEU A 574 9.76 5.76 0.02
C LEU A 574 10.14 7.07 -0.69
N PHE A 575 9.67 8.21 -0.20
CA PHE A 575 10.01 9.51 -0.78
C PHE A 575 11.34 10.07 -0.25
N LEU A 576 11.68 9.85 1.02
CA LEU A 576 12.96 10.29 1.59
C LEU A 576 14.15 9.63 0.91
N GLU A 577 14.00 8.42 0.37
CA GLU A 577 15.02 7.78 -0.50
C GLU A 577 15.39 8.69 -1.69
N SER A 578 14.42 9.37 -2.30
CA SER A 578 14.68 10.25 -3.44
C SER A 578 15.12 11.67 -3.05
N LEU A 579 14.74 12.13 -1.85
CA LEU A 579 14.97 13.51 -1.40
C LEU A 579 16.28 13.69 -0.62
N LEU A 580 16.79 12.62 0.01
CA LEU A 580 18.02 12.68 0.81
C LEU A 580 19.27 12.49 -0.08
N PRO A 581 20.39 13.15 0.25
CA PRO A 581 21.68 12.90 -0.40
C PRO A 581 22.07 11.42 -0.27
N GLU A 582 22.54 10.81 -1.36
CA GLU A 582 22.92 9.38 -1.43
C GLU A 582 21.80 8.41 -0.97
N GLY A 583 20.55 8.88 -1.06
CA GLY A 583 19.36 8.15 -0.62
C GLY A 583 19.24 7.93 0.88
N GLY A 584 20.07 8.59 1.70
CA GLY A 584 20.02 8.49 3.16
C GLY A 584 20.20 7.07 3.72
N GLY A 585 20.83 6.17 2.95
CA GLY A 585 20.96 4.75 3.26
C GLY A 585 19.70 3.91 2.99
N LEU A 586 18.65 4.51 2.42
CA LEU A 586 17.40 3.83 2.03
C LEU A 586 17.46 3.23 0.63
N SER A 587 18.42 3.62 -0.22
CA SER A 587 18.58 3.05 -1.56
C SER A 587 19.10 1.62 -1.55
N PRO A 588 18.92 0.85 -2.65
CA PRO A 588 19.40 -0.53 -2.74
C PRO A 588 20.89 -0.66 -2.38
N GLY A 589 21.18 -1.48 -1.36
CA GLY A 589 22.53 -1.68 -0.83
C GLY A 589 22.91 -0.77 0.35
N GLY A 590 22.06 0.19 0.72
CA GLY A 590 22.21 1.02 1.91
C GLY A 590 21.87 0.30 3.23
N GLU A 591 22.37 0.83 4.34
CA GLU A 591 22.19 0.24 5.69
C GLU A 591 20.72 0.19 6.14
N LEU A 592 19.86 1.08 5.61
CA LEU A 592 18.45 1.20 6.00
C LEU A 592 17.48 0.56 5.01
N TYR A 593 17.97 0.07 3.86
CA TYR A 593 17.13 -0.52 2.81
C TYR A 593 16.31 -1.72 3.28
N PHE A 594 16.87 -2.53 4.18
CA PHE A 594 16.18 -3.66 4.82
C PHE A 594 14.94 -3.18 5.60
N HIS A 595 15.08 -2.09 6.36
CA HIS A 595 14.00 -1.54 7.17
C HIS A 595 12.90 -0.91 6.30
N LEU A 596 13.28 -0.23 5.21
CA LEU A 596 12.32 0.25 4.19
C LEU A 596 11.46 -0.91 3.65
N ASN A 597 12.10 -2.00 3.23
CA ASN A 597 11.39 -3.18 2.71
C ASN A 597 10.49 -3.83 3.76
N LYS A 598 10.94 -3.90 5.02
CA LYS A 598 10.14 -4.44 6.14
C LYS A 598 8.89 -3.60 6.40
N VAL A 599 9.00 -2.27 6.41
CA VAL A 599 7.86 -1.35 6.59
C VAL A 599 6.91 -1.42 5.40
N LEU A 600 7.42 -1.34 4.17
CA LEU A 600 6.60 -1.38 2.96
C LEU A 600 5.83 -2.70 2.86
N ASN A 601 6.48 -3.82 3.16
CA ASN A 601 5.83 -5.13 3.15
C ASN A 601 4.69 -5.20 4.18
N LEU A 602 4.90 -4.70 5.40
CA LEU A 602 3.82 -4.63 6.39
C LEU A 602 2.64 -3.78 5.89
N TYR A 603 2.92 -2.62 5.27
CA TYR A 603 1.87 -1.76 4.74
C TYR A 603 1.10 -2.45 3.60
N VAL A 604 1.78 -3.18 2.72
CA VAL A 604 1.16 -4.02 1.69
C VAL A 604 0.26 -5.09 2.32
N VAL A 605 0.75 -5.83 3.31
CA VAL A 605 -0.03 -6.85 4.01
C VAL A 605 -1.26 -6.23 4.68
N HIS A 606 -1.13 -5.03 5.25
CA HIS A 606 -2.25 -4.27 5.80
C HIS A 606 -3.29 -3.91 4.74
N LEU A 607 -2.88 -3.43 3.56
CA LEU A 607 -3.80 -3.15 2.44
C LEU A 607 -4.54 -4.40 1.98
N ILE A 608 -3.85 -5.54 1.92
CA ILE A 608 -4.45 -6.84 1.58
C ILE A 608 -5.48 -7.26 2.63
N ALA A 609 -5.14 -7.18 3.92
CA ALA A 609 -6.03 -7.54 5.03
C ALA A 609 -7.32 -6.68 5.05
N ASN A 610 -7.22 -5.41 4.65
CA ASN A 610 -8.35 -4.48 4.58
C ASN A 610 -9.05 -4.45 3.21
N LYS A 611 -8.77 -5.42 2.33
CA LYS A 611 -9.40 -5.59 1.00
C LYS A 611 -9.19 -4.42 0.03
N ARG A 612 -8.17 -3.59 0.25
CA ARG A 612 -7.79 -2.44 -0.61
C ARG A 612 -6.88 -2.87 -1.76
N TYR A 613 -7.34 -3.84 -2.53
CA TYR A 613 -6.55 -4.53 -3.55
C TYR A 613 -6.02 -3.60 -4.65
N ALA A 614 -6.79 -2.56 -4.99
CA ALA A 614 -6.41 -1.56 -5.99
C ALA A 614 -5.10 -0.83 -5.69
N LEU A 615 -4.76 -0.72 -4.41
CA LEU A 615 -3.60 0.01 -3.95
C LEU A 615 -2.35 -0.89 -3.88
N VAL A 616 -2.51 -2.21 -3.80
CA VAL A 616 -1.41 -3.16 -3.57
C VAL A 616 -0.28 -3.03 -4.61
N PRO A 617 -0.55 -3.01 -5.93
CA PRO A 617 0.50 -2.86 -6.94
C PRO A 617 1.33 -1.59 -6.80
N ALA A 618 0.73 -0.49 -6.32
CA ALA A 618 1.39 0.79 -6.16
C ALA A 618 2.56 0.75 -5.18
N TYR A 619 2.46 -0.09 -4.15
CA TYR A 619 3.47 -0.18 -3.09
C TYR A 619 4.39 -1.39 -3.27
N VAL A 620 3.86 -2.52 -3.76
CA VAL A 620 4.63 -3.77 -3.92
C VAL A 620 5.79 -3.61 -4.90
N VAL A 621 5.65 -2.78 -5.94
CA VAL A 621 6.70 -2.56 -6.94
C VAL A 621 7.99 -1.97 -6.37
N HIS A 622 7.93 -1.34 -5.18
CA HIS A 622 9.07 -0.75 -4.50
C HIS A 622 9.82 -1.73 -3.58
N LEU A 623 9.32 -2.97 -3.44
CA LEU A 623 10.00 -4.02 -2.71
C LEU A 623 11.14 -4.62 -3.55
N ARG A 624 12.14 -5.18 -2.87
CA ARG A 624 13.18 -6.00 -3.50
C ARG A 624 12.54 -7.17 -4.27
N HIS A 625 13.05 -7.48 -5.46
CA HIS A 625 12.42 -8.46 -6.36
C HIS A 625 12.05 -9.80 -5.71
N PRO A 626 12.89 -10.45 -4.87
CA PRO A 626 12.50 -11.70 -4.23
C PRO A 626 11.29 -11.57 -3.30
N LEU A 627 11.24 -10.47 -2.52
CA LEU A 627 10.14 -10.20 -1.59
C LEU A 627 8.88 -9.73 -2.32
N LEU A 628 9.04 -8.95 -3.39
CA LEU A 628 7.96 -8.54 -4.30
C LEU A 628 7.24 -9.78 -4.84
N ILE A 629 8.01 -10.70 -5.45
CA ILE A 629 7.49 -11.93 -6.05
C ILE A 629 6.78 -12.78 -5.01
N GLU A 630 7.39 -12.98 -3.84
CA GLU A 630 6.78 -13.74 -2.75
C GLU A 630 5.46 -13.11 -2.26
N THR A 631 5.47 -11.82 -1.98
CA THR A 631 4.33 -11.11 -1.39
C THR A 631 3.17 -11.04 -2.37
N TYR A 632 3.45 -10.73 -3.65
CA TYR A 632 2.41 -10.66 -4.66
C TYR A 632 1.90 -12.04 -5.07
N ALA A 633 2.76 -13.08 -5.12
CA ALA A 633 2.29 -14.45 -5.37
C ALA A 633 1.36 -14.93 -4.24
N ASN A 634 1.68 -14.65 -2.97
CA ASN A 634 0.79 -14.93 -1.84
C ASN A 634 -0.53 -14.14 -1.92
N PHE A 635 -0.48 -12.92 -2.47
CA PHE A 635 -1.68 -12.12 -2.74
C PHE A 635 -2.55 -12.74 -3.83
N LEU A 636 -1.95 -13.25 -4.92
CA LEU A 636 -2.67 -13.99 -5.96
C LEU A 636 -3.28 -15.29 -5.44
N ASP A 637 -2.58 -15.98 -4.54
CA ASP A 637 -3.07 -17.18 -3.83
C ASP A 637 -4.33 -16.85 -3.00
N LEU A 638 -4.29 -15.79 -2.19
CA LEU A 638 -5.44 -15.33 -1.42
C LEU A 638 -6.66 -15.05 -2.32
N LEU A 639 -6.43 -14.52 -3.52
CA LEU A 639 -7.47 -14.19 -4.49
C LEU A 639 -7.74 -15.29 -5.52
N ALA A 640 -7.17 -16.49 -5.37
CA ALA A 640 -7.44 -17.61 -6.27
C ALA A 640 -8.95 -17.92 -6.42
N PRO A 641 -9.77 -17.91 -5.34
CA PRO A 641 -11.21 -18.17 -5.45
C PRO A 641 -12.04 -17.01 -6.03
N ALA A 642 -11.42 -15.86 -6.34
CA ALA A 642 -12.15 -14.71 -6.86
C ALA A 642 -12.70 -14.96 -8.29
N VAL A 643 -13.79 -14.27 -8.63
CA VAL A 643 -14.37 -14.30 -9.98
C VAL A 643 -13.39 -13.72 -11.02
N LEU A 644 -13.46 -14.22 -12.25
CA LEU A 644 -12.56 -13.81 -13.34
C LEU A 644 -12.53 -12.30 -13.57
N SER A 645 -13.68 -11.61 -13.50
CA SER A 645 -13.75 -10.15 -13.63
C SER A 645 -12.92 -9.40 -12.59
N ARG A 646 -12.84 -9.91 -11.35
CA ARG A 646 -11.98 -9.35 -10.30
C ARG A 646 -10.51 -9.61 -10.60
N LYS A 647 -10.17 -10.80 -11.14
CA LYS A 647 -8.79 -11.12 -11.56
C LYS A 647 -8.32 -10.20 -12.69
N THR A 648 -9.18 -9.96 -13.68
CA THR A 648 -8.91 -9.02 -14.77
C THR A 648 -8.71 -7.59 -14.26
N LEU A 649 -9.51 -7.13 -13.30
CA LEU A 649 -9.33 -5.83 -12.68
C LEU A 649 -7.99 -5.74 -11.92
N CYS A 650 -7.67 -6.73 -11.10
CA CYS A 650 -6.41 -6.78 -10.36
C CYS A 650 -5.19 -6.75 -11.30
N TYR A 651 -5.24 -7.46 -12.44
CA TYR A 651 -4.21 -7.37 -13.46
C TYR A 651 -4.17 -5.98 -14.13
N ALA A 652 -5.32 -5.41 -14.48
CA ALA A 652 -5.38 -4.09 -15.09
C ALA A 652 -4.72 -3.04 -14.19
N GLU A 653 -4.93 -3.13 -12.88
CA GLU A 653 -4.26 -2.29 -11.87
C GLU A 653 -2.76 -2.62 -11.77
N ALA A 654 -2.39 -3.91 -11.76
CA ALA A 654 -1.01 -4.36 -11.73
C ALA A 654 -0.18 -3.85 -12.92
N ALA A 655 -0.75 -3.90 -14.13
CA ALA A 655 -0.13 -3.46 -15.38
C ALA A 655 0.11 -1.94 -15.42
N LEU A 656 -0.55 -1.15 -14.55
CA LEU A 656 -0.23 0.27 -14.41
C LEU A 656 1.14 0.50 -13.76
N TRP A 657 1.63 -0.49 -13.00
CA TRP A 657 2.78 -0.36 -12.13
C TRP A 657 3.95 -1.28 -12.48
N MET A 658 3.67 -2.53 -12.84
CA MET A 658 4.69 -3.55 -13.10
C MET A 658 4.84 -3.78 -14.59
N GLU A 659 6.08 -4.01 -15.02
CA GLU A 659 6.36 -4.50 -16.37
C GLU A 659 5.96 -5.97 -16.46
N ILE A 660 5.67 -6.43 -17.69
CA ILE A 660 5.30 -7.83 -17.90
C ILE A 660 6.55 -8.72 -17.84
N GLU A 661 7.63 -8.25 -18.45
CA GLU A 661 8.96 -8.87 -18.46
C GLU A 661 9.90 -8.20 -17.46
N GLY A 662 10.97 -8.89 -17.05
CA GLY A 662 12.01 -8.36 -16.18
C GLY A 662 11.91 -8.81 -14.72
N PRO A 663 12.91 -8.47 -13.90
CA PRO A 663 12.98 -8.94 -12.52
C PRO A 663 11.81 -8.36 -11.69
N GLY A 664 11.01 -9.24 -11.09
CA GLY A 664 9.77 -8.85 -10.39
C GLY A 664 8.63 -8.44 -11.33
N GLY A 665 8.72 -8.76 -12.62
CA GLY A 665 7.64 -8.55 -13.58
C GLY A 665 6.48 -9.52 -13.39
N TRP A 666 5.34 -9.22 -14.03
CA TRP A 666 4.11 -10.01 -13.90
C TRP A 666 4.32 -11.50 -14.24
N ARG A 667 5.09 -11.82 -15.29
CA ARG A 667 5.33 -13.21 -15.69
C ARG A 667 6.05 -14.02 -14.60
N GLU A 668 7.08 -13.46 -13.96
CA GLU A 668 7.80 -14.14 -12.88
C GLU A 668 6.89 -14.42 -11.68
N ILE A 669 6.03 -13.46 -11.33
CA ILE A 669 5.09 -13.58 -10.22
C ILE A 669 4.04 -14.67 -10.51
N VAL A 670 3.44 -14.67 -11.69
CA VAL A 670 2.47 -15.71 -12.10
C VAL A 670 3.15 -17.08 -12.15
N THR A 671 4.35 -17.17 -12.73
CA THR A 671 5.12 -18.43 -12.79
C THR A 671 5.40 -18.97 -11.38
N ARG A 672 5.81 -18.10 -10.46
CA ARG A 672 6.00 -18.44 -9.04
C ARG A 672 4.70 -18.95 -8.42
N ALA A 673 3.60 -18.24 -8.61
CA ALA A 673 2.29 -18.58 -8.04
C ALA A 673 1.74 -19.90 -8.60
N LEU A 674 1.90 -20.16 -9.91
CA LEU A 674 1.55 -21.43 -10.54
C LEU A 674 2.42 -22.58 -10.01
N SER A 675 3.74 -22.37 -9.86
CA SER A 675 4.63 -23.35 -9.25
C SER A 675 4.24 -23.65 -7.79
N ASP A 676 3.92 -22.63 -6.99
CA ASP A 676 3.40 -22.81 -5.64
C ASP A 676 2.09 -23.61 -5.61
N SER A 677 1.23 -23.45 -6.61
CA SER A 677 -0.03 -24.19 -6.71
C SER A 677 0.15 -25.70 -6.94
N THR A 678 1.32 -26.11 -7.45
CA THR A 678 1.71 -27.52 -7.59
C THR A 678 2.36 -28.10 -6.32
N SER A 679 2.73 -27.24 -5.36
CA SER A 679 3.32 -27.68 -4.11
C SER A 679 2.33 -28.49 -3.28
N LEU A 680 2.79 -29.65 -2.82
CA LEU A 680 2.01 -30.61 -2.04
C LEU A 680 2.03 -30.32 -0.53
N VAL A 681 2.59 -29.17 -0.11
CA VAL A 681 2.71 -28.78 1.30
C VAL A 681 1.37 -28.32 1.90
N ASN A 682 0.35 -28.04 1.07
CA ASN A 682 -0.94 -27.50 1.51
C ASN A 682 -2.14 -28.32 0.97
N VAL A 683 -2.92 -28.95 1.87
CA VAL A 683 -4.12 -29.80 1.61
C VAL A 683 -5.12 -29.18 0.66
N HIS A 684 -5.29 -27.86 0.77
CA HIS A 684 -6.32 -27.14 0.06
C HIS A 684 -5.96 -26.87 -1.41
N ARG A 685 -4.73 -27.19 -1.84
CA ARG A 685 -4.23 -26.97 -3.20
C ARG A 685 -4.47 -28.18 -4.13
N GLY A 686 -5.71 -28.64 -4.17
CA GLY A 686 -6.16 -29.70 -5.08
C GLY A 686 -6.30 -29.25 -6.55
N PRO A 687 -6.74 -30.15 -7.45
CA PRO A 687 -6.92 -29.83 -8.88
C PRO A 687 -7.89 -28.66 -9.14
N GLU A 688 -8.94 -28.48 -8.34
CA GLU A 688 -9.83 -27.31 -8.46
C GLU A 688 -9.11 -26.00 -8.14
N TYR A 689 -8.27 -26.00 -7.11
CA TYR A 689 -7.48 -24.82 -6.77
C TYR A 689 -6.45 -24.51 -7.87
N ARG A 690 -5.81 -25.53 -8.46
CA ARG A 690 -4.90 -25.34 -9.61
C ARG A 690 -5.62 -24.78 -10.84
N ARG A 691 -6.87 -25.19 -11.09
CA ARG A 691 -7.73 -24.59 -12.12
C ARG A 691 -8.00 -23.11 -11.84
N LEU A 692 -8.31 -22.76 -10.60
CA LEU A 692 -8.52 -21.36 -10.21
C LEU A 692 -7.24 -20.52 -10.35
N MET A 693 -6.07 -21.10 -10.08
CA MET A 693 -4.78 -20.44 -10.30
C MET A 693 -4.44 -20.28 -11.79
N LEU A 694 -4.82 -21.24 -12.64
CA LEU A 694 -4.65 -21.15 -14.10
C LEU A 694 -5.29 -19.88 -14.68
N GLN A 695 -6.44 -19.48 -14.16
CA GLN A 695 -7.15 -18.27 -14.60
C GLN A 695 -6.30 -17.01 -14.51
N TRP A 696 -5.36 -16.91 -13.55
CA TRP A 696 -4.46 -15.76 -13.43
C TRP A 696 -3.51 -15.63 -14.63
N ALA A 697 -3.04 -16.76 -15.18
CA ALA A 697 -2.20 -16.79 -16.37
C ALA A 697 -3.00 -16.56 -17.66
N CYS A 698 -4.32 -16.72 -17.62
CA CYS A 698 -5.22 -16.49 -18.76
C CYS A 698 -5.66 -15.02 -18.90
N VAL A 699 -5.31 -14.15 -17.94
CA VAL A 699 -5.74 -12.73 -17.95
C VAL A 699 -5.08 -11.92 -19.06
N THR A 700 -3.87 -12.28 -19.49
CA THR A 700 -3.11 -11.57 -20.53
C THR A 700 -2.48 -12.54 -21.52
N SER A 701 -2.42 -12.13 -22.79
CA SER A 701 -1.85 -12.92 -23.89
C SER A 701 -0.37 -13.24 -23.69
N GLU A 702 0.35 -12.32 -23.05
CA GLU A 702 1.79 -12.46 -22.81
C GLU A 702 2.14 -13.58 -21.80
N THR A 703 1.17 -14.09 -21.04
CA THR A 703 1.33 -15.21 -20.10
C THR A 703 0.64 -16.50 -20.56
N TYR A 704 0.14 -16.55 -21.80
CA TYR A 704 -0.41 -17.78 -22.37
C TYR A 704 0.60 -18.94 -22.45
N PRO A 705 1.91 -18.72 -22.70
CA PRO A 705 2.90 -19.80 -22.61
C PRO A 705 2.89 -20.52 -21.24
N GLU A 706 2.81 -19.77 -20.15
CA GLU A 706 2.75 -20.29 -18.78
C GLU A 706 1.39 -20.96 -18.50
N ALA A 707 0.30 -20.36 -18.98
CA ALA A 707 -1.05 -20.92 -18.86
C ALA A 707 -1.14 -22.30 -19.54
N VAL A 708 -0.64 -22.43 -20.77
CA VAL A 708 -0.67 -23.68 -21.53
C VAL A 708 0.19 -24.75 -20.86
N LYS A 709 1.39 -24.40 -20.36
CA LYS A 709 2.24 -25.35 -19.60
C LYS A 709 1.52 -25.86 -18.34
N HIS A 710 0.89 -24.97 -17.57
CA HIS A 710 0.16 -25.34 -16.36
C HIS A 710 -1.12 -26.14 -16.67
N ALA A 711 -1.81 -25.81 -17.77
CA ALA A 711 -2.95 -26.58 -18.25
C ALA A 711 -2.55 -28.01 -18.62
N CYS A 712 -1.44 -28.21 -19.35
CA CYS A 712 -0.92 -29.56 -19.64
C CYS A 712 -0.61 -30.34 -18.36
N LEU A 713 0.02 -29.72 -17.36
CA LEU A 713 0.25 -30.36 -16.05
C LEU A 713 -1.06 -30.79 -15.37
N LEU A 714 -2.08 -29.93 -15.38
CA LEU A 714 -3.38 -30.22 -14.81
C LEU A 714 -4.14 -31.31 -15.58
N LEU A 715 -4.04 -31.32 -16.91
CA LEU A 715 -4.60 -32.36 -17.77
C LEU A 715 -3.93 -33.72 -17.51
N ARG A 716 -2.59 -33.79 -17.48
CA ARG A 716 -1.84 -35.01 -17.11
C ARG A 716 -2.34 -35.58 -15.78
N GLN A 717 -2.55 -34.73 -14.78
CA GLN A 717 -3.10 -35.13 -13.48
C GLN A 717 -4.54 -35.64 -13.58
N LEU A 718 -5.47 -34.82 -14.11
CA LEU A 718 -6.90 -35.14 -14.15
C LEU A 718 -7.18 -36.41 -14.95
N MET A 719 -6.46 -36.62 -16.05
CA MET A 719 -6.63 -37.79 -16.90
C MET A 719 -6.13 -39.08 -16.23
N CYS A 720 -5.21 -38.96 -15.25
CA CYS A 720 -4.75 -40.10 -14.45
C CYS A 720 -5.65 -40.44 -13.25
N GLN A 721 -6.66 -39.62 -12.90
CA GLN A 721 -7.63 -39.91 -11.82
C GLN A 721 -8.60 -41.06 -12.15
N ARG A 722 -8.56 -41.58 -13.38
CA ARG A 722 -9.58 -42.44 -13.98
C ARG A 722 -9.48 -43.93 -13.60
N THR A 723 -9.33 -44.27 -12.32
CA THR A 723 -8.99 -45.65 -11.93
C THR A 723 -10.21 -46.58 -11.83
N SER A 724 -10.50 -47.22 -12.97
CA SER A 724 -10.92 -48.62 -13.22
C SER A 724 -12.16 -49.25 -12.56
N ILE A 725 -12.91 -48.58 -11.68
CA ILE A 725 -14.21 -49.10 -11.17
C ILE A 725 -15.40 -48.47 -11.88
N GLU A 726 -15.24 -47.27 -12.43
CA GLU A 726 -16.33 -46.49 -13.00
C GLU A 726 -16.49 -46.63 -14.53
N VAL A 727 -15.71 -47.49 -15.21
CA VAL A 727 -15.93 -47.75 -16.65
C VAL A 727 -17.36 -48.25 -16.92
N PHE A 728 -18.03 -48.78 -15.90
CA PHE A 728 -19.40 -49.33 -15.96
C PHE A 728 -20.41 -48.65 -15.00
N ALA A 729 -20.00 -47.69 -14.16
CA ALA A 729 -20.89 -47.06 -13.18
C ALA A 729 -21.51 -45.78 -13.75
N ASN A 730 -22.85 -45.73 -13.82
CA ASN A 730 -23.60 -44.61 -14.39
C ASN A 730 -23.88 -43.45 -13.42
N ASP A 731 -23.50 -43.55 -12.13
CA ASP A 731 -23.86 -42.56 -11.11
C ASP A 731 -22.66 -42.18 -10.17
N ALA A 732 -22.06 -41.00 -10.45
CA ALA A 732 -21.26 -40.09 -9.58
C ALA A 732 -19.81 -40.44 -9.16
N PRO A 733 -18.92 -39.47 -8.75
CA PRO A 733 -18.91 -38.00 -8.96
C PRO A 733 -17.57 -37.37 -9.47
N VAL A 734 -16.47 -38.08 -9.74
CA VAL A 734 -15.18 -37.43 -10.09
C VAL A 734 -14.70 -37.79 -11.50
N ASP A 735 -15.43 -37.29 -12.49
CA ASP A 735 -15.02 -37.46 -13.89
C ASP A 735 -13.89 -36.47 -14.24
N GLY A 736 -12.65 -36.93 -14.15
CA GLY A 736 -11.47 -36.19 -14.57
C GLY A 736 -11.55 -35.73 -16.03
N GLU A 737 -12.29 -36.43 -16.88
CA GLU A 737 -12.49 -36.09 -18.29
C GLU A 737 -13.36 -34.83 -18.44
N LEU A 738 -14.51 -34.78 -17.77
CA LEU A 738 -15.38 -33.60 -17.77
C LEU A 738 -14.63 -32.37 -17.27
N ARG A 739 -13.84 -32.51 -16.21
CA ARG A 739 -13.03 -31.42 -15.64
C ARG A 739 -11.92 -30.98 -16.59
N ALA A 740 -11.27 -31.92 -17.27
CA ALA A 740 -10.28 -31.65 -18.31
C ALA A 740 -10.91 -30.89 -19.51
N ARG A 741 -12.15 -31.22 -19.89
CA ARG A 741 -12.88 -30.52 -20.94
C ARG A 741 -13.25 -29.09 -20.57
N VAL A 742 -13.69 -28.86 -19.33
CA VAL A 742 -13.97 -27.50 -18.81
C VAL A 742 -12.71 -26.63 -18.93
N ILE A 743 -11.53 -27.15 -18.62
CA ILE A 743 -10.27 -26.41 -18.75
C ILE A 743 -10.01 -25.98 -20.21
N LEU A 744 -10.20 -26.88 -21.17
CA LEU A 744 -9.94 -26.57 -22.58
C LEU A 744 -11.00 -25.65 -23.21
N LEU A 745 -12.27 -25.80 -22.84
CA LEU A 745 -13.38 -25.12 -23.50
C LEU A 745 -13.81 -23.83 -22.81
N GLU A 746 -13.71 -23.77 -21.48
CA GLU A 746 -14.24 -22.65 -20.69
C GLU A 746 -13.16 -21.79 -20.05
N GLU A 747 -12.00 -22.37 -19.67
CA GLU A 747 -10.95 -21.64 -18.95
C GLU A 747 -9.90 -21.03 -19.88
N LEU A 748 -9.46 -21.77 -20.91
CA LEU A 748 -8.46 -21.30 -21.85
C LEU A 748 -9.09 -20.48 -22.98
N PRO A 749 -8.53 -19.29 -23.31
CA PRO A 749 -8.93 -18.54 -24.49
C PRO A 749 -8.66 -19.30 -25.79
N GLU A 750 -9.52 -19.16 -26.81
CA GLU A 750 -9.39 -19.87 -28.10
C GLU A 750 -8.03 -19.64 -28.80
N VAL A 751 -7.44 -18.45 -28.62
CA VAL A 751 -6.16 -18.05 -29.24
C VAL A 751 -4.94 -18.50 -28.42
N ALA A 752 -5.13 -18.96 -27.18
CA ALA A 752 -4.02 -19.24 -26.25
C ALA A 752 -3.05 -20.29 -26.80
N GLN A 753 -3.56 -21.28 -27.54
CA GLN A 753 -2.74 -22.31 -28.16
C GLN A 753 -1.84 -21.75 -29.28
N GLU A 754 -2.39 -20.90 -30.15
CA GLU A 754 -1.65 -20.32 -31.28
C GLU A 754 -0.56 -19.35 -30.80
N GLU A 755 -0.90 -18.53 -29.81
CA GLU A 755 0.03 -17.56 -29.22
C GLU A 755 1.12 -18.21 -28.37
N ALA A 756 0.78 -19.25 -27.58
CA ALA A 756 1.80 -20.02 -26.86
C ALA A 756 2.81 -20.67 -27.82
N ARG A 757 2.34 -21.13 -28.99
CA ARG A 757 3.21 -21.68 -30.03
C ARG A 757 4.16 -20.62 -30.60
N ALA A 758 3.67 -19.40 -30.81
CA ALA A 758 4.47 -18.29 -31.31
C ALA A 758 5.50 -17.77 -30.28
N ASN A 759 5.15 -17.82 -28.99
CA ASN A 759 5.91 -17.22 -27.89
C ASN A 759 6.78 -18.23 -27.11
N GLY A 760 7.31 -19.26 -27.77
CA GLY A 760 8.33 -20.14 -27.19
C GLY A 760 7.81 -21.32 -26.35
N ALA A 761 6.52 -21.64 -26.38
CA ALA A 761 5.93 -22.83 -25.75
C ALA A 761 5.28 -23.77 -26.79
N ALA A 762 5.96 -23.99 -27.92
CA ALA A 762 5.46 -24.81 -29.02
C ALA A 762 5.20 -26.28 -28.64
N ALA A 763 6.05 -26.88 -27.80
CA ALA A 763 5.87 -28.24 -27.31
C ALA A 763 4.61 -28.38 -26.44
N ALA A 764 4.41 -27.48 -25.48
CA ALA A 764 3.22 -27.49 -24.63
C ALA A 764 1.93 -27.22 -25.43
N ALA A 765 1.99 -26.33 -26.44
CA ALA A 765 0.85 -26.07 -27.33
C ALA A 765 0.52 -27.26 -28.25
N ALA A 766 1.51 -28.07 -28.64
CA ALA A 766 1.31 -29.32 -29.36
C ALA A 766 0.66 -30.38 -28.45
N GLU A 767 1.16 -30.54 -27.23
CA GLU A 767 0.55 -31.44 -26.23
C GLU A 767 -0.92 -31.07 -25.93
N LEU A 768 -1.22 -29.79 -25.78
CA LEU A 768 -2.59 -29.32 -25.57
C LEU A 768 -3.50 -29.72 -26.73
N ALA A 769 -3.00 -29.65 -27.97
CA ALA A 769 -3.71 -30.10 -29.17
C ALA A 769 -4.01 -31.61 -29.13
N ASP A 770 -3.07 -32.39 -28.59
CA ASP A 770 -3.20 -33.84 -28.46
C ASP A 770 -4.25 -34.20 -27.42
N TRP A 771 -4.24 -33.52 -26.28
CA TRP A 771 -5.31 -33.64 -25.29
C TRP A 771 -6.67 -33.24 -25.83
N ALA A 772 -6.75 -32.17 -26.64
CA ALA A 772 -8.01 -31.76 -27.29
C ALA A 772 -8.55 -32.85 -28.25
N ARG A 773 -7.67 -33.51 -29.01
CA ARG A 773 -8.07 -34.65 -29.88
C ARG A 773 -8.55 -35.85 -29.07
N TYR A 774 -7.86 -36.18 -27.97
CA TYR A 774 -8.29 -37.26 -27.07
C TYR A 774 -9.68 -36.97 -26.49
N LEU A 775 -9.89 -35.76 -25.97
CA LEU A 775 -11.16 -35.37 -25.34
C LEU A 775 -12.30 -35.21 -26.35
N ALA A 776 -12.01 -34.90 -27.61
CA ALA A 776 -13.01 -34.95 -28.69
C ALA A 776 -13.48 -36.38 -28.97
N ALA A 777 -12.58 -37.37 -28.94
CA ALA A 777 -12.92 -38.77 -29.13
C ALA A 777 -13.76 -39.31 -27.95
N THR A 778 -13.40 -38.96 -26.72
CA THR A 778 -14.20 -39.36 -25.55
C THR A 778 -15.56 -38.65 -25.51
N GLU A 779 -15.64 -37.40 -25.95
CA GLU A 779 -16.92 -36.71 -26.08
C GLU A 779 -17.85 -37.38 -27.10
N ALA A 780 -17.32 -37.82 -28.25
CA ALA A 780 -18.14 -38.54 -29.23
C ALA A 780 -18.73 -39.82 -28.63
N ILE A 781 -17.96 -40.54 -27.79
CA ILE A 781 -18.44 -41.69 -27.03
C ILE A 781 -19.52 -41.27 -26.02
N SER A 782 -19.30 -40.19 -25.27
CA SER A 782 -20.25 -39.68 -24.27
C SER A 782 -21.58 -39.24 -24.91
N GLN A 783 -21.54 -38.56 -26.05
CA GLN A 783 -22.73 -38.20 -26.83
C GLN A 783 -23.50 -39.43 -27.31
N TRP A 784 -22.79 -40.48 -27.75
CA TRP A 784 -23.43 -41.76 -28.07
C TRP A 784 -24.05 -42.40 -26.83
N LYS A 785 -23.33 -42.47 -25.69
CA LYS A 785 -23.83 -43.04 -24.42
C LYS A 785 -25.10 -42.37 -23.94
N GLN A 786 -25.20 -41.04 -24.01
CA GLN A 786 -26.40 -40.30 -23.62
C GLN A 786 -27.62 -40.72 -24.46
N VAL A 787 -27.45 -40.80 -25.78
CA VAL A 787 -28.52 -41.18 -26.70
C VAL A 787 -28.89 -42.65 -26.51
N TRP A 788 -27.89 -43.51 -26.37
CA TRP A 788 -28.04 -44.92 -26.11
C TRP A 788 -28.81 -45.19 -24.82
N SER A 789 -28.44 -44.55 -23.70
CA SER A 789 -29.09 -44.72 -22.39
C SER A 789 -30.57 -44.32 -22.41
N VAL A 790 -30.90 -43.17 -23.05
CA VAL A 790 -32.29 -42.71 -23.19
C VAL A 790 -33.12 -43.70 -24.01
N ASN A 791 -32.57 -44.18 -25.11
CA ASN A 791 -33.27 -45.11 -25.99
C ASN A 791 -33.33 -46.53 -25.41
N GLU A 792 -32.32 -46.96 -24.67
CA GLU A 792 -32.31 -48.22 -23.94
C GLU A 792 -33.34 -48.22 -22.82
N SER A 793 -33.45 -47.13 -22.06
CA SER A 793 -34.51 -46.95 -21.06
C SER A 793 -35.90 -47.03 -21.71
N ARG A 794 -36.09 -46.36 -22.85
CA ARG A 794 -37.33 -46.48 -23.64
C ARG A 794 -37.58 -47.90 -24.13
N ARG A 795 -36.55 -48.62 -24.59
CA ARG A 795 -36.64 -50.03 -25.02
C ARG A 795 -37.06 -50.92 -23.85
N LEU A 796 -36.49 -50.71 -22.66
CA LEU A 796 -36.83 -51.44 -21.44
C LEU A 796 -38.25 -51.13 -20.95
N ASP A 797 -38.68 -49.87 -21.01
CA ASP A 797 -40.06 -49.46 -20.68
C ASP A 797 -41.08 -50.08 -21.63
N VAL A 798 -40.80 -50.08 -22.95
CA VAL A 798 -41.65 -50.71 -23.96
C VAL A 798 -41.69 -52.22 -23.77
N ALA A 799 -40.57 -52.86 -23.43
CA ALA A 799 -40.51 -54.28 -23.11
C ALA A 799 -41.30 -54.62 -21.83
N ALA A 800 -41.19 -53.81 -20.78
CA ALA A 800 -41.91 -53.97 -19.52
C ALA A 800 -43.43 -53.80 -19.68
N GLN A 801 -43.88 -52.96 -20.60
CA GLN A 801 -45.30 -52.76 -20.93
C GLN A 801 -45.90 -53.89 -21.79
N ASN A 802 -45.08 -54.78 -22.36
CA ASN A 802 -45.52 -55.81 -23.31
C ASN A 802 -45.77 -57.16 -22.61
N THR A 803 -47.00 -57.41 -22.14
CA THR A 803 -47.36 -58.61 -21.34
C THR A 803 -47.67 -59.87 -22.18
N ARG A 804 -47.26 -59.94 -23.45
CA ARG A 804 -47.55 -61.10 -24.32
C ARG A 804 -46.56 -62.25 -24.05
N PRO A 805 -47.04 -63.52 -23.89
CA PRO A 805 -46.17 -64.67 -23.66
C PRO A 805 -45.22 -65.00 -24.83
N TYR A 806 -45.51 -64.47 -26.03
CA TYR A 806 -44.63 -64.46 -27.21
C TYR A 806 -44.82 -63.13 -27.93
N ALA A 807 -44.24 -62.06 -27.40
CA ALA A 807 -44.10 -60.82 -28.19
C ALA A 807 -43.21 -61.14 -29.42
N PRO A 808 -43.51 -60.58 -30.62
CA PRO A 808 -42.51 -60.59 -31.69
C PRO A 808 -41.22 -60.00 -31.12
N ASN A 809 -40.07 -60.58 -31.45
CA ASN A 809 -38.76 -60.01 -31.13
C ASN A 809 -38.70 -58.60 -31.76
N SER A 810 -39.22 -57.59 -31.07
CA SER A 810 -38.67 -56.25 -31.10
C SER A 810 -37.38 -56.29 -30.27
N ALA A 811 -36.49 -57.23 -30.59
CA ALA A 811 -35.10 -57.11 -30.19
C ALA A 811 -34.63 -55.80 -30.80
N GLY A 812 -34.23 -54.87 -29.94
CA GLY A 812 -33.98 -53.47 -30.26
C GLY A 812 -33.41 -53.24 -31.65
N GLU A 813 -34.25 -52.76 -32.58
CA GLU A 813 -33.74 -52.07 -33.75
C GLU A 813 -33.06 -50.81 -33.24
N VAL A 814 -31.73 -50.84 -33.29
CA VAL A 814 -30.91 -49.66 -33.07
C VAL A 814 -31.34 -48.62 -34.10
N THR A 815 -31.74 -47.45 -33.63
CA THR A 815 -32.20 -46.35 -34.46
C THR A 815 -31.08 -45.84 -35.37
N GLU A 816 -31.45 -45.23 -36.50
CA GLU A 816 -30.47 -44.69 -37.46
C GLU A 816 -29.59 -43.59 -36.81
N ASP A 817 -30.14 -42.82 -35.87
CA ASP A 817 -29.42 -41.79 -35.11
C ASP A 817 -28.39 -42.40 -34.13
N GLU A 818 -28.73 -43.51 -33.46
CA GLU A 818 -27.78 -44.25 -32.60
C GLU A 818 -26.62 -44.84 -33.41
N LEU A 819 -26.91 -45.38 -34.60
CA LEU A 819 -25.87 -45.92 -35.49
C LEU A 819 -24.98 -44.81 -36.06
N ALA A 820 -25.55 -43.64 -36.39
CA ALA A 820 -24.78 -42.50 -36.86
C ALA A 820 -23.79 -42.03 -35.78
N LYS A 821 -24.27 -41.78 -34.55
CA LYS A 821 -23.41 -41.34 -33.44
C LYS A 821 -22.39 -42.39 -33.02
N ALA A 822 -22.74 -43.68 -33.12
CA ALA A 822 -21.79 -44.75 -32.87
C ALA A 822 -20.66 -44.78 -33.90
N ARG A 823 -20.99 -44.57 -35.19
CA ARG A 823 -19.98 -44.45 -36.26
C ARG A 823 -19.09 -43.25 -36.03
N ASP A 824 -19.67 -42.10 -35.70
CA ASP A 824 -18.88 -40.88 -35.41
C ASP A 824 -17.92 -41.09 -34.23
N ALA A 825 -18.37 -41.79 -33.17
CA ALA A 825 -17.51 -42.15 -32.03
C ALA A 825 -16.38 -43.13 -32.42
N ILE A 826 -16.69 -44.17 -33.18
CA ILE A 826 -15.69 -45.15 -33.65
C ILE A 826 -14.69 -44.47 -34.59
N ASP A 827 -15.15 -43.66 -35.54
CA ASP A 827 -14.32 -42.95 -36.50
C ASP A 827 -13.39 -41.95 -35.79
N ALA A 828 -13.88 -41.25 -34.76
CA ALA A 828 -13.06 -40.35 -33.95
C ALA A 828 -11.94 -41.10 -33.19
N VAL A 829 -12.25 -42.24 -32.58
CA VAL A 829 -11.27 -43.08 -31.87
C VAL A 829 -10.25 -43.68 -32.85
N VAL A 830 -10.72 -44.18 -34.00
CA VAL A 830 -9.86 -44.74 -35.05
C VAL A 830 -8.93 -43.66 -35.61
N ALA A 831 -9.43 -42.44 -35.82
CA ALA A 831 -8.62 -41.31 -36.26
C ALA A 831 -7.55 -40.95 -35.23
N LEU A 832 -7.87 -40.96 -33.93
CA LEU A 832 -6.92 -40.72 -32.86
C LEU A 832 -5.82 -41.80 -32.80
N LEU A 833 -6.19 -43.08 -32.81
CA LEU A 833 -5.24 -44.20 -32.74
C LEU A 833 -4.33 -44.28 -33.98
N ARG A 834 -4.77 -43.74 -35.11
CA ARG A 834 -3.97 -43.64 -36.34
C ARG A 834 -3.16 -42.35 -36.43
N SER A 835 -3.43 -41.37 -35.56
CA SER A 835 -2.70 -40.11 -35.57
C SER A 835 -1.26 -40.33 -35.12
N GLU A 836 -0.33 -39.51 -35.62
CA GLU A 836 1.06 -39.51 -35.16
C GLU A 836 1.17 -38.91 -33.75
N ASN A 837 0.17 -38.14 -33.30
CA ASN A 837 0.24 -37.27 -32.12
C ASN A 837 -0.72 -37.67 -30.97
N TRP A 838 -0.68 -38.89 -30.47
CA TRP A 838 -1.39 -39.26 -29.22
C TRP A 838 -0.39 -39.49 -28.08
N LEU A 839 0.47 -38.48 -27.95
CA LEU A 839 1.54 -38.22 -26.97
C LEU A 839 2.96 -38.74 -27.29
N ASP A 840 3.27 -39.39 -28.43
CA ASP A 840 4.67 -39.68 -28.88
C ASP A 840 5.00 -38.88 -30.13
N ASP A 841 5.77 -37.82 -29.98
CA ASP A 841 6.33 -37.08 -31.11
C ASP A 841 7.80 -36.80 -30.82
N GLU A 842 8.71 -37.18 -31.73
CA GLU A 842 10.12 -36.78 -31.62
C GLU A 842 10.27 -35.25 -31.58
N ALA A 843 9.30 -34.50 -32.10
CA ALA A 843 9.26 -33.04 -32.06
C ALA A 843 8.82 -32.43 -30.72
N LEU A 844 8.33 -33.22 -29.75
CA LEU A 844 8.02 -32.77 -28.39
C LEU A 844 9.27 -32.75 -27.48
N TYR A 845 10.39 -33.31 -27.95
CA TYR A 845 11.62 -33.46 -27.17
C TYR A 845 12.65 -32.43 -27.62
N ASP A 846 13.03 -31.54 -26.72
CA ASP A 846 14.20 -30.67 -26.93
C ASP A 846 15.45 -31.54 -26.72
N ASP A 847 16.28 -31.70 -27.76
CA ASP A 847 17.44 -32.61 -27.82
C ASP A 847 18.58 -32.28 -26.83
N MET A 848 18.36 -31.35 -25.91
CA MET A 848 19.38 -30.79 -25.03
C MET A 848 19.02 -31.05 -23.56
N GLU A 849 19.83 -31.90 -22.91
CA GLU A 849 19.85 -32.20 -21.46
C GLU A 849 18.91 -33.31 -20.93
N GLN A 850 19.11 -34.56 -21.35
CA GLN A 850 18.58 -35.73 -20.61
C GLN A 850 19.68 -36.72 -20.24
N THR A 851 20.71 -36.27 -19.52
CA THR A 851 21.70 -37.15 -18.86
C THR A 851 21.41 -37.15 -17.36
N GLY A 852 20.59 -38.10 -16.89
CA GLY A 852 20.24 -38.23 -15.48
C GLY A 852 19.31 -39.41 -15.19
N ASP A 853 19.18 -39.74 -13.91
CA ASP A 853 18.33 -40.83 -13.41
C ASP A 853 16.85 -40.62 -13.78
N ALA A 854 16.19 -41.70 -14.20
CA ALA A 854 14.78 -41.66 -14.55
C ALA A 854 13.94 -41.85 -13.29
N THR A 855 13.10 -40.87 -12.97
CA THR A 855 12.24 -40.89 -11.79
C THR A 855 10.80 -40.60 -12.20
N LEU A 856 9.87 -41.44 -11.75
CA LEU A 856 8.43 -41.24 -11.90
C LEU A 856 7.79 -41.25 -10.53
N ARG A 857 7.03 -40.20 -10.22
CA ARG A 857 6.43 -39.97 -8.91
C ARG A 857 4.93 -39.69 -9.05
N VAL A 858 4.12 -40.44 -8.31
CA VAL A 858 2.67 -40.28 -8.25
C VAL A 858 2.27 -40.08 -6.80
N VAL A 859 1.47 -39.05 -6.54
CA VAL A 859 0.82 -38.83 -5.24
C VAL A 859 -0.65 -39.08 -5.42
N ALA A 860 -1.23 -39.93 -4.58
CA ALA A 860 -2.60 -40.35 -4.73
C ALA A 860 -3.28 -40.66 -3.39
N ILE A 861 -4.60 -40.64 -3.41
CA ILE A 861 -5.45 -41.11 -2.31
C ILE A 861 -5.88 -42.55 -2.64
N PRO A 862 -5.58 -43.55 -1.79
CA PRO A 862 -6.00 -44.92 -2.05
C PRO A 862 -7.52 -45.08 -1.84
N VAL A 863 -8.20 -45.66 -2.82
CA VAL A 863 -9.65 -45.92 -2.84
C VAL A 863 -9.90 -47.42 -2.94
N ALA A 864 -10.65 -47.99 -2.01
CA ALA A 864 -10.92 -49.43 -1.96
C ALA A 864 -11.72 -49.93 -3.18
N LYS A 865 -11.40 -51.14 -3.66
CA LYS A 865 -12.03 -51.69 -4.86
C LYS A 865 -13.45 -52.24 -4.69
N ALA A 866 -13.90 -52.48 -3.46
CA ALA A 866 -15.14 -53.22 -3.17
C ALA A 866 -16.23 -52.33 -2.56
N PHE A 867 -17.46 -52.49 -3.05
CA PHE A 867 -18.70 -51.93 -2.48
C PHE A 867 -19.24 -52.70 -1.26
N ASP A 868 -18.58 -53.80 -0.88
CA ASP A 868 -19.06 -54.66 0.20
C ASP A 868 -18.59 -54.14 1.57
N ASP A 869 -19.56 -53.54 2.27
CA ASP A 869 -19.61 -53.20 3.69
C ASP A 869 -18.85 -51.91 4.14
N PRO A 870 -19.56 -50.81 4.46
CA PRO A 870 -18.97 -49.54 4.92
C PRO A 870 -18.26 -49.64 6.29
N LEU A 871 -18.33 -50.78 6.97
CA LEU A 871 -17.62 -51.05 8.22
C LEU A 871 -16.15 -51.49 8.00
N THR A 872 -15.78 -51.90 6.77
CA THR A 872 -14.43 -52.37 6.43
C THR A 872 -13.49 -51.26 5.93
N SER A 873 -14.03 -50.18 5.34
CA SER A 873 -13.25 -49.04 4.84
C SER A 873 -12.63 -48.18 5.96
N ALA A 874 -13.16 -48.24 7.19
CA ALA A 874 -12.70 -47.46 8.33
C ALA A 874 -11.42 -47.99 9.02
N ASN A 875 -10.91 -49.17 8.63
CA ASN A 875 -9.77 -49.85 9.28
C ASN A 875 -8.52 -50.01 8.39
N MET A 876 -8.46 -49.39 7.22
CA MET A 876 -7.29 -49.50 6.34
C MET A 876 -6.17 -48.56 6.82
N SER A 877 -5.07 -49.12 7.33
CA SER A 877 -3.86 -48.35 7.64
C SER A 877 -3.14 -47.97 6.35
N ILE A 878 -2.97 -46.67 6.13
CA ILE A 878 -2.28 -46.14 4.94
C ILE A 878 -0.81 -46.59 4.94
N GLU A 879 -0.21 -46.80 6.11
CA GLU A 879 1.13 -47.37 6.26
C GLU A 879 1.21 -48.82 5.79
N GLN A 880 0.14 -49.59 5.92
CA GLN A 880 0.07 -50.94 5.40
C GLN A 880 -0.10 -50.92 3.88
N ILE A 881 -0.99 -50.06 3.36
CA ILE A 881 -1.19 -49.87 1.91
C ILE A 881 0.12 -49.47 1.22
N ALA A 882 0.85 -48.48 1.77
CA ALA A 882 2.12 -48.05 1.20
C ALA A 882 3.15 -49.19 1.16
N ARG A 883 3.30 -49.96 2.26
CA ARG A 883 4.20 -51.13 2.30
C ARG A 883 3.81 -52.23 1.31
N ASP A 884 2.52 -52.48 1.16
CA ASP A 884 2.01 -53.48 0.22
C ASP A 884 2.25 -53.04 -1.23
N LEU A 885 2.00 -51.76 -1.55
CA LEU A 885 2.30 -51.19 -2.87
C LEU A 885 3.79 -51.22 -3.20
N GLU A 886 4.66 -50.86 -2.25
CA GLU A 886 6.12 -50.93 -2.43
C GLU A 886 6.57 -52.36 -2.77
N THR A 887 6.02 -53.35 -2.05
CA THR A 887 6.36 -54.77 -2.24
C THR A 887 5.83 -55.31 -3.57
N LEU A 888 4.56 -55.02 -3.89
CA LEU A 888 3.92 -55.47 -5.12
C LEU A 888 4.55 -54.85 -6.36
N LEU A 889 4.83 -53.55 -6.32
CA LEU A 889 5.45 -52.82 -7.42
C LEU A 889 6.93 -53.22 -7.59
N GLY A 890 7.67 -53.37 -6.49
CA GLY A 890 9.05 -53.86 -6.51
C GLY A 890 9.18 -55.27 -7.12
N SER A 891 8.16 -56.13 -6.96
CA SER A 891 8.15 -57.49 -7.53
C SER A 891 8.14 -57.55 -9.06
N LYS A 892 7.81 -56.43 -9.74
CA LYS A 892 7.81 -56.31 -11.21
C LYS A 892 9.22 -56.15 -11.79
N PHE A 893 10.20 -55.74 -10.98
CA PHE A 893 11.56 -55.42 -11.44
C PHE A 893 12.59 -56.43 -10.92
N ALA A 894 13.68 -56.60 -11.67
CA ALA A 894 14.82 -57.40 -11.22
C ALA A 894 15.59 -56.66 -10.10
N GLN A 895 16.03 -57.38 -9.06
CA GLN A 895 16.72 -56.80 -7.91
C GLN A 895 17.95 -55.96 -8.33
N GLY A 896 17.97 -54.69 -7.93
CA GLY A 896 19.13 -53.78 -8.07
C GLY A 896 19.17 -52.89 -9.31
N VAL A 897 18.19 -52.98 -10.22
CA VAL A 897 18.10 -52.11 -11.43
C VAL A 897 17.15 -50.93 -11.23
N VAL A 898 16.12 -51.12 -10.41
CA VAL A 898 15.04 -50.15 -10.16
C VAL A 898 14.80 -50.06 -8.66
N GLU A 899 14.80 -48.84 -8.14
CA GLU A 899 14.42 -48.53 -6.76
C GLU A 899 12.95 -48.10 -6.74
N VAL A 900 12.16 -48.75 -5.91
CA VAL A 900 10.74 -48.43 -5.70
C VAL A 900 10.59 -48.00 -4.25
N SER A 901 9.94 -46.87 -4.02
CA SER A 901 9.53 -46.44 -2.70
C SER A 901 8.06 -46.08 -2.70
N ALA A 902 7.33 -46.52 -1.68
CA ALA A 902 5.98 -46.04 -1.42
C ALA A 902 5.88 -45.59 0.04
N THR A 903 5.60 -44.32 0.26
CA THR A 903 5.59 -43.70 1.59
C THR A 903 4.24 -43.07 1.90
N VAL A 904 3.95 -42.93 3.20
CA VAL A 904 2.73 -42.28 3.68
C VAL A 904 2.99 -40.78 3.84
N GLY A 905 2.01 -39.96 3.49
CA GLY A 905 2.05 -38.54 3.78
C GLY A 905 2.05 -38.25 5.28
N VAL A 906 2.81 -37.25 5.71
CA VAL A 906 3.05 -36.95 7.13
C VAL A 906 2.05 -35.90 7.63
N THR A 907 1.72 -35.89 8.93
CA THR A 907 0.94 -34.77 9.50
C THR A 907 1.81 -33.50 9.60
N PRO A 908 1.24 -32.29 9.42
CA PRO A 908 2.00 -31.06 9.61
C PRO A 908 2.61 -30.99 11.02
N GLY A 909 3.95 -30.97 11.11
CA GLY A 909 4.70 -30.80 12.36
C GLY A 909 5.35 -32.04 12.97
N GLU A 910 5.16 -33.24 12.41
CA GLU A 910 5.76 -34.48 12.95
C GLU A 910 7.25 -34.67 12.62
N CYS A 911 7.79 -34.04 11.55
CA CYS A 911 9.21 -34.10 11.25
C CYS A 911 9.68 -32.96 10.31
N PRO A 912 10.70 -32.14 10.66
CA PRO A 912 11.24 -31.12 9.76
C PRO A 912 12.01 -31.68 8.55
N ALA A 913 12.32 -32.99 8.55
CA ALA A 913 13.18 -33.65 7.56
C ALA A 913 12.42 -34.45 6.50
N ARG A 914 11.09 -34.60 6.62
CA ARG A 914 10.26 -35.32 5.64
C ARG A 914 9.22 -34.35 5.07
N VAL A 915 9.38 -34.02 3.79
CA VAL A 915 8.66 -32.92 3.10
C VAL A 915 7.45 -33.45 2.31
N GLU A 916 7.05 -34.70 2.47
CA GLU A 916 6.29 -35.39 1.42
C GLU A 916 4.90 -35.89 1.84
N GLY A 917 3.88 -35.36 1.15
CA GLY A 917 2.49 -35.79 1.22
C GLY A 917 1.83 -35.49 2.57
N GLU A 918 0.51 -35.39 2.58
CA GLU A 918 -0.25 -35.20 3.82
C GLU A 918 -0.89 -36.48 4.32
N TYR A 919 -1.23 -36.52 5.62
CA TYR A 919 -1.94 -37.63 6.25
C TYR A 919 -3.20 -38.00 5.45
N GLY A 920 -3.24 -39.22 4.91
CA GLY A 920 -4.30 -39.63 3.96
C GLY A 920 -3.78 -40.03 2.58
N GLN A 921 -2.61 -39.53 2.18
CA GLN A 921 -2.03 -39.75 0.86
C GLN A 921 -0.91 -40.79 0.87
N VAL A 922 -0.73 -41.45 -0.27
CA VAL A 922 0.43 -42.30 -0.56
C VAL A 922 1.25 -41.65 -1.66
N VAL A 923 2.57 -41.59 -1.46
CA VAL A 923 3.55 -41.16 -2.45
C VAL A 923 4.24 -42.40 -2.98
N VAL A 924 4.03 -42.72 -4.26
CA VAL A 924 4.70 -43.83 -4.95
C VAL A 924 5.74 -43.25 -5.90
N GLN A 925 6.99 -43.69 -5.76
CA GLN A 925 8.10 -43.27 -6.59
C GLN A 925 8.87 -44.47 -7.11
N ILE A 926 9.17 -44.45 -8.41
CA ILE A 926 10.06 -45.40 -9.08
C ILE A 926 11.26 -44.60 -9.60
N SER A 927 12.47 -45.00 -9.23
CA SER A 927 13.73 -44.40 -9.65
C SER A 927 14.68 -45.44 -10.25
N THR A 928 15.31 -45.10 -11.38
CA THR A 928 16.21 -46.01 -12.11
C THR A 928 17.42 -45.25 -12.66
N GLU A 929 18.62 -45.80 -12.48
CA GLU A 929 19.82 -45.32 -13.18
C GLU A 929 19.77 -45.82 -14.63
N CYS A 930 19.88 -44.90 -15.61
CA CYS A 930 19.66 -45.23 -17.02
C CYS A 930 20.94 -45.09 -17.86
N ASN A 931 21.29 -46.13 -18.62
CA ASN A 931 22.28 -46.04 -19.70
C ASN A 931 21.58 -45.70 -21.04
N ASP A 932 22.27 -45.04 -21.97
CA ASP A 932 21.66 -44.51 -23.21
C ASP A 932 21.09 -45.59 -24.17
N GLU A 933 21.63 -46.81 -24.18
CA GLU A 933 21.26 -47.85 -25.17
C GLU A 933 19.90 -48.54 -24.90
N ASP A 934 19.39 -48.53 -23.66
CA ASP A 934 18.15 -49.23 -23.24
C ASP A 934 17.06 -48.29 -22.67
N ARG A 935 17.20 -46.97 -22.87
CA ARG A 935 16.36 -45.97 -22.20
C ARG A 935 14.87 -46.06 -22.52
N ALA A 936 14.52 -46.30 -23.79
CA ALA A 936 13.13 -46.32 -24.25
C ALA A 936 12.34 -47.52 -23.72
N SER A 937 12.95 -48.71 -23.66
CA SER A 937 12.32 -49.92 -23.09
C SER A 937 12.13 -49.78 -21.58
N LEU A 938 13.13 -49.24 -20.88
CA LEU A 938 13.05 -49.01 -19.44
C LEU A 938 11.96 -47.98 -19.07
N TYR A 939 11.84 -46.89 -19.81
CA TYR A 939 10.79 -45.87 -19.58
C TYR A 939 9.39 -46.46 -19.78
N GLN A 940 9.24 -47.32 -20.79
CA GLN A 940 8.00 -48.02 -21.04
C GLN A 940 7.67 -48.98 -19.89
N ASP A 941 8.62 -49.77 -19.42
CA ASP A 941 8.42 -50.73 -18.32
C ASP A 941 8.06 -50.04 -17.00
N VAL A 942 8.75 -48.94 -16.66
CA VAL A 942 8.45 -48.11 -15.48
C VAL A 942 7.05 -47.52 -15.55
N SER A 943 6.67 -46.99 -16.71
CA SER A 943 5.36 -46.37 -16.94
C SER A 943 4.23 -47.39 -16.86
N LEU A 944 4.41 -48.59 -17.43
CA LEU A 944 3.44 -49.67 -17.37
C LEU A 944 3.27 -50.20 -15.94
N ALA A 945 4.37 -50.38 -15.21
CA ALA A 945 4.31 -50.81 -13.81
C ALA A 945 3.58 -49.76 -12.93
N MET A 946 3.86 -48.48 -13.13
CA MET A 946 3.15 -47.40 -12.44
C MET A 946 1.68 -47.33 -12.86
N ALA A 947 1.35 -47.55 -14.13
CA ALA A 947 -0.03 -47.59 -14.61
C ALA A 947 -0.82 -48.75 -13.98
N ASP A 948 -0.23 -49.95 -13.90
CA ASP A 948 -0.82 -51.09 -13.20
C ASP A 948 -1.08 -50.78 -11.72
N CYS A 949 -0.14 -50.08 -11.07
CA CYS A 949 -0.30 -49.63 -9.68
C CYS A 949 -1.46 -48.64 -9.53
N VAL A 950 -1.52 -47.63 -10.39
CA VAL A 950 -2.55 -46.59 -10.36
C VAL A 950 -3.93 -47.20 -10.60
N LYS A 951 -4.09 -48.00 -11.65
CA LYS A 951 -5.34 -48.73 -11.98
C LYS A 951 -5.71 -49.81 -10.96
N GLY A 952 -4.79 -50.19 -10.09
CA GLY A 952 -4.98 -51.26 -9.12
C GLY A 952 -4.79 -52.68 -9.67
N ASP A 953 -4.28 -52.85 -10.88
CA ASP A 953 -4.17 -54.12 -11.58
C ASP A 953 -2.97 -54.98 -11.13
N LEU A 954 -2.21 -54.54 -10.11
CA LEU A 954 -1.17 -55.38 -9.52
C LEU A 954 -1.78 -56.62 -8.86
N PRO A 955 -1.17 -57.82 -9.01
CA PRO A 955 -1.68 -59.05 -8.43
C PRO A 955 -1.79 -58.95 -6.90
N GLY A 956 -3.02 -58.98 -6.36
CA GLY A 956 -3.27 -58.87 -4.92
C GLY A 956 -3.48 -57.45 -4.39
N GLN A 957 -3.54 -56.43 -5.26
CA GLN A 957 -3.86 -55.06 -4.87
C GLN A 957 -5.37 -54.86 -4.67
N GLU A 958 -5.75 -54.42 -3.47
CA GLU A 958 -7.16 -54.21 -3.07
C GLU A 958 -7.65 -52.76 -3.23
N VAL A 959 -6.75 -51.84 -3.61
CA VAL A 959 -7.02 -50.40 -3.76
C VAL A 959 -6.73 -49.92 -5.19
N THR A 960 -7.46 -48.92 -5.61
CA THR A 960 -7.15 -48.03 -6.76
C THR A 960 -6.57 -46.72 -6.23
N LEU A 961 -5.87 -45.97 -7.07
CA LEU A 961 -5.26 -44.70 -6.65
C LEU A 961 -5.97 -43.53 -7.34
N ASP A 962 -6.56 -42.62 -6.56
CA ASP A 962 -7.05 -41.33 -7.04
C ASP A 962 -5.89 -40.32 -7.07
N VAL A 963 -5.39 -40.06 -8.28
CA VAL A 963 -4.15 -39.31 -8.52
C VAL A 963 -4.32 -37.81 -8.22
N GLN A 964 -3.57 -37.31 -7.25
CA GLN A 964 -3.52 -35.90 -6.87
C GLN A 964 -2.37 -35.14 -7.54
N SER A 965 -1.31 -35.82 -7.96
CA SER A 965 -0.19 -35.21 -8.69
C SER A 965 0.63 -36.28 -9.41
N VAL A 966 1.13 -35.93 -10.59
CA VAL A 966 2.05 -36.74 -11.40
C VAL A 966 3.26 -35.89 -11.71
N GLY A 967 4.45 -36.39 -11.39
CA GLY A 967 5.73 -35.76 -11.73
C GLY A 967 6.72 -36.79 -12.22
N GLY A 968 7.67 -36.37 -13.04
CA GLY A 968 8.77 -37.21 -13.46
C GLY A 968 9.97 -36.40 -13.91
N SER A 969 11.15 -37.02 -13.97
CA SER A 969 12.37 -36.37 -14.47
C SER A 969 12.37 -36.11 -15.97
N SER A 970 11.47 -36.76 -16.72
CA SER A 970 11.25 -36.50 -18.15
C SER A 970 9.76 -36.49 -18.48
N GLU A 971 9.34 -35.60 -19.38
CA GLU A 971 7.97 -35.54 -19.88
C GLU A 971 7.60 -36.81 -20.66
N THR A 972 8.56 -37.43 -21.36
CA THR A 972 8.42 -38.74 -22.05
C THR A 972 7.80 -39.80 -21.13
N LEU A 973 8.28 -39.86 -19.89
CA LEU A 973 7.92 -40.86 -18.88
C LEU A 973 6.51 -40.60 -18.36
N VAL A 974 6.17 -39.33 -18.13
CA VAL A 974 4.82 -38.92 -17.72
C VAL A 974 3.80 -39.14 -18.85
N HIS A 975 4.17 -38.85 -20.09
CA HIS A 975 3.36 -39.12 -21.28
C HIS A 975 3.16 -40.63 -21.51
N ALA A 976 4.18 -41.45 -21.26
CA ALA A 976 4.07 -42.92 -21.33
C ALA A 976 3.10 -43.47 -20.28
N LEU A 977 3.14 -42.95 -19.04
CA LEU A 977 2.14 -43.25 -18.01
C LEU A 977 0.72 -42.82 -18.45
N CYS A 978 0.57 -41.60 -18.96
CA CYS A 978 -0.71 -41.09 -19.43
C CYS A 978 -1.30 -41.98 -20.53
N ARG A 979 -0.49 -42.42 -21.50
CA ARG A 979 -0.93 -43.35 -22.55
C ARG A 979 -1.34 -44.71 -21.99
N ALA A 980 -0.54 -45.27 -21.09
CA ALA A 980 -0.83 -46.54 -20.44
C ALA A 980 -2.17 -46.52 -19.68
N ILE A 981 -2.61 -45.37 -19.19
CA ILE A 981 -3.92 -45.21 -18.53
C ILE A 981 -5.03 -44.87 -19.53
N CYS A 982 -4.82 -43.87 -20.39
CA CYS A 982 -5.88 -43.27 -21.20
C CYS A 982 -6.27 -44.12 -22.40
N VAL A 983 -5.33 -44.83 -23.02
CA VAL A 983 -5.57 -45.56 -24.28
C VAL A 983 -6.36 -46.85 -24.06
N PRO A 984 -6.00 -47.72 -23.09
CA PRO A 984 -6.83 -48.88 -22.78
C PRO A 984 -8.27 -48.49 -22.44
N SER A 985 -8.44 -47.44 -21.63
CA SER A 985 -9.76 -46.95 -21.25
C SER A 985 -10.58 -46.48 -22.46
N LEU A 986 -10.00 -45.67 -23.34
CA LEU A 986 -10.68 -45.19 -24.55
C LEU A 986 -11.08 -46.35 -25.48
N VAL A 987 -10.15 -47.28 -25.72
CA VAL A 987 -10.36 -48.42 -26.62
C VAL A 987 -11.43 -49.36 -26.09
N ILE A 988 -11.44 -49.65 -24.78
CA ILE A 988 -12.48 -50.49 -24.16
C ILE A 988 -13.85 -49.84 -24.34
N GLN A 989 -13.96 -48.53 -24.10
CA GLN A 989 -15.23 -47.81 -24.30
C GLN A 989 -15.66 -47.80 -25.77
N ALA A 990 -14.74 -47.66 -26.71
CA ALA A 990 -15.04 -47.75 -28.14
C ALA A 990 -15.47 -49.17 -28.57
N ALA A 991 -14.84 -50.20 -28.02
CA ALA A 991 -15.22 -51.60 -28.24
C ALA A 991 -16.61 -51.92 -27.66
N GLN A 992 -17.00 -51.28 -26.56
CA GLN A 992 -18.37 -51.35 -26.03
C GLN A 992 -19.38 -50.71 -27.00
N VAL A 993 -19.04 -49.57 -27.62
CA VAL A 993 -19.87 -48.96 -28.67
C VAL A 993 -20.05 -49.93 -29.84
N GLU A 994 -18.97 -50.55 -30.33
CA GLU A 994 -19.03 -51.57 -31.40
C GLU A 994 -19.94 -52.76 -31.00
N ALA A 995 -19.78 -53.29 -29.79
CA ALA A 995 -20.59 -54.41 -29.28
C ALA A 995 -22.09 -54.05 -29.18
N ALA A 996 -22.39 -52.86 -28.66
CA ALA A 996 -23.77 -52.40 -28.45
C ALA A 996 -24.54 -52.18 -29.76
N THR A 997 -23.88 -51.70 -30.82
CA THR A 997 -24.52 -51.44 -32.13
C THR A 997 -24.92 -52.70 -32.89
N ARG A 998 -24.38 -53.87 -32.53
CA ARG A 998 -24.62 -55.17 -33.18
C ARG A 998 -24.43 -55.15 -34.69
N THR A 999 -23.65 -54.23 -35.24
CA THR A 999 -23.36 -54.12 -36.68
C THR A 999 -22.48 -55.26 -37.17
N GLY A 1000 -21.74 -55.90 -36.27
CA GLY A 1000 -20.79 -56.97 -36.58
C GLY A 1000 -19.41 -56.46 -37.02
N THR A 1001 -19.10 -55.19 -36.77
CA THR A 1001 -17.78 -54.60 -37.04
C THR A 1001 -16.85 -54.81 -35.83
N THR A 1002 -15.64 -55.32 -36.08
CA THR A 1002 -14.59 -55.59 -35.08
C THR A 1002 -13.38 -54.66 -35.24
N GLN A 1003 -13.60 -53.44 -35.75
CA GLN A 1003 -12.53 -52.57 -36.24
C GLN A 1003 -11.62 -52.09 -35.10
N ILE A 1004 -12.18 -51.76 -33.93
CA ILE A 1004 -11.40 -51.33 -32.75
C ILE A 1004 -10.55 -52.49 -32.20
N ILE A 1005 -11.13 -53.69 -32.13
CA ILE A 1005 -10.47 -54.89 -31.60
C ILE A 1005 -9.34 -55.35 -32.54
N GLU A 1006 -9.58 -55.34 -33.86
CA GLU A 1006 -8.58 -55.65 -34.87
C GLU A 1006 -7.41 -54.67 -34.84
N MET A 1007 -7.68 -53.37 -34.69
CA MET A 1007 -6.63 -52.35 -34.57
C MET A 1007 -5.81 -52.51 -33.29
N THR A 1008 -6.42 -52.93 -32.19
CA THR A 1008 -5.70 -53.20 -30.93
C THR A 1008 -4.76 -54.39 -31.08
N ALA A 1009 -5.20 -55.44 -31.81
CA ALA A 1009 -4.44 -56.66 -32.03
C ALA A 1009 -3.34 -56.54 -33.11
N ASP A 1010 -3.43 -55.58 -34.03
CA ASP A 1010 -2.44 -55.38 -35.08
C ASP A 1010 -1.13 -54.81 -34.50
N PRO A 1011 0.01 -55.54 -34.63
CA PRO A 1011 1.30 -55.09 -34.13
C PRO A 1011 1.76 -53.75 -34.72
N LYS A 1012 1.27 -53.37 -35.91
CA LYS A 1012 1.65 -52.12 -36.58
C LYS A 1012 1.28 -50.88 -35.81
N PHE A 1013 0.16 -50.89 -35.07
CA PHE A 1013 -0.27 -49.76 -34.25
C PHE A 1013 0.33 -49.80 -32.84
N GLY A 1014 0.87 -50.95 -32.40
CA GLY A 1014 1.56 -51.08 -31.12
C GLY A 1014 0.69 -50.82 -29.89
N VAL A 1015 -0.64 -50.73 -30.01
CA VAL A 1015 -1.55 -50.31 -28.93
C VAL A 1015 -1.68 -51.39 -27.85
N HIS A 1016 -1.60 -52.68 -28.23
CA HIS A 1016 -1.67 -53.82 -27.30
C HIS A 1016 -0.66 -53.77 -26.13
N LYS A 1017 0.47 -53.05 -26.29
CA LYS A 1017 1.53 -52.97 -25.27
C LYS A 1017 1.13 -52.18 -24.02
N TYR A 1018 0.05 -51.39 -24.10
CA TYR A 1018 -0.43 -50.54 -23.00
C TYR A 1018 -1.47 -51.20 -22.09
N PHE A 1019 -1.99 -52.37 -22.48
CA PHE A 1019 -3.09 -53.01 -21.77
C PHE A 1019 -2.60 -53.93 -20.66
N ALA A 1020 -3.24 -53.84 -19.51
CA ALA A 1020 -3.10 -54.84 -18.46
C ALA A 1020 -3.71 -56.19 -18.89
N PRO A 1021 -3.27 -57.33 -18.33
CA PRO A 1021 -3.86 -58.64 -18.64
C PRO A 1021 -5.36 -58.74 -18.36
N THR A 1022 -5.86 -57.97 -17.39
CA THR A 1022 -7.28 -57.83 -17.04
C THR A 1022 -8.06 -57.11 -18.13
N GLU A 1023 -7.55 -55.96 -18.59
CA GLU A 1023 -8.12 -55.16 -19.67
C GLU A 1023 -8.17 -55.92 -21.01
N LEU A 1024 -7.11 -56.67 -21.35
CA LEU A 1024 -7.10 -57.55 -22.53
C LEU A 1024 -8.18 -58.64 -22.45
N ARG A 1025 -8.45 -59.17 -21.26
CA ARG A 1025 -9.51 -60.16 -21.07
C ARG A 1025 -10.89 -59.56 -21.35
N TRP A 1026 -11.16 -58.36 -20.82
CA TRP A 1026 -12.42 -57.65 -21.08
C TRP A 1026 -12.62 -57.37 -22.58
N LEU A 1027 -11.55 -56.95 -23.26
CA LEU A 1027 -11.59 -56.67 -24.70
C LEU A 1027 -11.87 -57.94 -25.52
N LEU A 1028 -11.32 -59.09 -25.11
CA LEU A 1028 -11.63 -60.39 -25.70
C LEU A 1028 -13.07 -60.87 -25.41
N GLU A 1029 -13.61 -60.56 -24.24
CA GLU A 1029 -15.00 -60.86 -23.89
C GLU A 1029 -15.98 -60.04 -24.76
N LEU A 1030 -15.72 -58.74 -24.92
CA LEU A 1030 -16.47 -57.88 -25.85
C LEU A 1030 -16.36 -58.36 -27.31
N GLY A 1031 -15.17 -58.79 -27.74
CA GLY A 1031 -14.98 -59.38 -29.06
C GLY A 1031 -15.76 -60.68 -29.29
N ARG A 1032 -15.90 -61.52 -28.25
CA ARG A 1032 -16.75 -62.71 -28.31
C ARG A 1032 -18.23 -62.35 -28.42
N GLU A 1033 -18.67 -61.32 -27.69
CA GLU A 1033 -20.05 -60.82 -27.76
C GLU A 1033 -20.37 -60.31 -29.18
N ILE A 1034 -19.49 -59.50 -29.78
CA ILE A 1034 -19.60 -59.06 -31.18
C ILE A 1034 -19.65 -60.28 -32.12
N GLY A 1035 -18.75 -61.24 -31.96
CA GLY A 1035 -18.72 -62.46 -32.77
C GLY A 1035 -19.99 -63.30 -32.69
N LEU A 1036 -20.62 -63.38 -31.51
CA LEU A 1036 -21.92 -64.04 -31.33
C LEU A 1036 -23.04 -63.29 -32.05
N THR A 1037 -23.04 -61.95 -32.05
CA THR A 1037 -24.01 -61.16 -32.81
C THR A 1037 -23.88 -61.32 -34.33
N ILE A 1038 -22.66 -61.59 -34.84
CA ILE A 1038 -22.42 -61.91 -36.26
C ILE A 1038 -22.99 -63.30 -36.60
N LEU A 1039 -22.92 -64.26 -35.68
CA LEU A 1039 -23.43 -65.62 -35.87
C LEU A 1039 -24.95 -65.73 -35.73
N ASP A 1040 -25.57 -64.83 -34.96
CA ASP A 1040 -27.04 -64.73 -34.78
C ASP A 1040 -27.75 -64.02 -35.95
N LYS A 1041 -27.00 -63.28 -36.79
CA LYS A 1041 -27.48 -62.66 -38.05
C LYS A 1041 -27.29 -63.60 -39.24
#